data_AF-A0A977L677-F1
#
_entry.id   AF-A0A977L677-F1
#
_cell.length_a   1.000
_cell.length_b   1.000
_cell.length_c   1.000
_cell.angle_alpha   90.00
_cell.angle_beta   90.00
_cell.angle_gamma   90.00
#
_symmetry.space_group_name_H-M   'P 1'
#
loop_
_entity.id
_entity.type
_entity.pdbx_description
1 polymer ?
#
loop_
_entity_poly.entity_id
_entity_poly.type
_entity_poly.pdbx_seq_one_letter_code
_entity_poly.pdbx_strand_id
1 'polypeptide(L)'
;MKYNMRLFALILTLLFSALVCRAQFTDNFSDGDYTNNPTWTPDNGSNWTIADNQLRSNSSIASSTFYISTPSTQALNAQWEFYVNLQFNTSSANFVDIYLMSSTASMISADGYFVRIGGTPDEISLYKSTSGTASILINGTDGITNASNNTLKIKVTRDVSNLWKLERDVTGTGNSFVSEGTVVDNSFTTGSIFGIRITQSTSSFFQKHFFSDFYVGPIIGDIVPPVLNSISVISSTQLDLVFNESLETTSSQLISNYFANNGISNPVSATLQADQKTVRLTFGNSFSNGIQNQLTLMGIKDLAGNSMSSIKQNFLFFQPVATINKDIIITEIFADPTPQIGLPDAEYIEIYNRSNNPIDLIGWKLSDGSSIATFPSQIILPKEYWIVTASASTSKFTSFGKTIGLPNFPTLNNDADVLTLQTSFTIDSVNYNSNWYKDDDKANGGWSLELIDPNNLCGDANNWTATIDAKGGTPGKQNSVFANKPDAEGPKLISIVASSSQLTLTFNERLEKPLGVVSVNILPLLPIANLGLSNAALTEIKINLSQPIAPRQLYTIQITNLRDCAGNLIQDNFNKLDFALPENADSLDVLVNELLFNPRPGGVDFVEIYNRSAKYINLKDFRLANFENGVVKNSKTISVDYILAPTSYLVLTTDPVVLKAQYLQSVEKNFLKVDMPGLNDDEGSIALINNQNKILDYFLYSDKLHSTFLKDTEGVSLERISFFQNTNETSNWKSASSNAGFATPGYINANARPENFGNENSISVDPEVFSIQQPGQDFSKINYKFDQGGWVANIKIIDQQGRLIKTIANNETLGVEGFFRWDGQQEDGTMARIGYYQVWVEVFDGTGNIQTFRKRVVVAAH
;
A
#
# COMPACT_ATOMS: atom_id res chain seq x y z
N MET A 1 -16.11 -27.64 -101.48
CA MET A 1 -15.94 -28.85 -100.63
C MET A 1 -14.45 -29.20 -100.40
N LYS A 2 -13.58 -28.21 -100.10
CA LYS A 2 -12.12 -28.42 -99.91
C LYS A 2 -11.53 -27.69 -98.68
N TYR A 3 -12.36 -27.05 -97.85
CA TYR A 3 -11.91 -26.31 -96.66
C TYR A 3 -12.18 -27.02 -95.31
N ASN A 4 -13.03 -28.06 -95.29
CA ASN A 4 -13.39 -28.78 -94.04
C ASN A 4 -12.52 -30.00 -93.70
N MET A 5 -11.58 -30.39 -94.57
CA MET A 5 -10.78 -31.61 -94.37
C MET A 5 -9.42 -31.35 -93.70
N ARG A 6 -8.94 -30.10 -93.68
CA ARG A 6 -7.68 -29.73 -93.01
C ARG A 6 -7.86 -29.32 -91.55
N LEU A 7 -9.02 -28.77 -91.17
CA LEU A 7 -9.33 -28.46 -89.77
C LEU A 7 -9.69 -29.73 -88.98
N PHE A 8 -10.36 -30.70 -89.62
CA PHE A 8 -10.69 -31.99 -88.99
C PHE A 8 -9.44 -32.87 -88.79
N ALA A 9 -8.46 -32.82 -89.70
CA ALA A 9 -7.19 -33.52 -89.55
C ALA A 9 -6.29 -32.90 -88.46
N LEU A 10 -6.33 -31.58 -88.25
CA LEU A 10 -5.57 -30.89 -87.20
C LEU A 10 -6.19 -31.11 -85.80
N ILE A 11 -7.52 -31.19 -85.71
CA ILE A 11 -8.23 -31.49 -84.45
C ILE A 11 -8.08 -32.98 -84.09
N LEU A 12 -8.05 -33.90 -85.07
CA LEU A 12 -7.82 -35.33 -84.82
C LEU A 12 -6.36 -35.66 -84.45
N THR A 13 -5.38 -34.83 -84.85
CA THR A 13 -3.97 -34.96 -84.40
C THR A 13 -3.69 -34.28 -83.06
N LEU A 14 -4.45 -33.23 -82.68
CA LEU A 14 -4.40 -32.63 -81.34
C LEU A 14 -5.19 -33.42 -80.28
N LEU A 15 -6.13 -34.30 -80.68
CA LEU A 15 -6.87 -35.21 -79.78
C LEU A 15 -6.15 -36.54 -79.49
N PHE A 16 -5.09 -36.88 -80.24
CA PHE A 16 -4.28 -38.10 -80.02
C PHE A 16 -2.92 -37.86 -79.32
N SER A 17 -2.61 -36.61 -78.93
CA SER A 17 -1.38 -36.25 -78.21
C SER A 17 -1.60 -35.81 -76.75
N ALA A 18 -2.80 -36.04 -76.19
CA ALA A 18 -3.04 -35.90 -74.76
C ALA A 18 -2.69 -37.20 -74.01
N LEU A 19 -1.51 -37.77 -74.26
CA LEU A 19 -0.86 -38.60 -73.25
C LEU A 19 -0.34 -37.61 -72.22
N VAL A 20 -1.06 -37.47 -71.11
CA VAL A 20 -0.62 -36.70 -69.95
C VAL A 20 0.64 -37.40 -69.41
N CYS A 21 1.81 -37.10 -69.98
CA CYS A 21 3.09 -37.45 -69.39
C CYS A 21 3.22 -36.61 -68.12
N ARG A 22 2.88 -37.21 -66.97
CA ARG A 22 3.21 -36.61 -65.69
C ARG A 22 4.72 -36.81 -65.46
N ALA A 23 5.46 -35.70 -65.39
CA ALA A 23 6.85 -35.75 -64.94
C ALA A 23 6.91 -36.17 -63.48
N GLN A 24 6.05 -35.58 -62.64
CA GLN A 24 5.96 -35.76 -61.20
C GLN A 24 4.62 -36.38 -60.79
N PHE A 25 4.60 -37.11 -59.69
CA PHE A 25 3.37 -37.61 -59.07
C PHE A 25 3.53 -37.77 -57.56
N THR A 26 2.40 -37.77 -56.86
CA THR A 26 2.31 -38.20 -55.47
C THR A 26 1.19 -39.22 -55.36
N ASP A 27 1.35 -40.23 -54.52
CA ASP A 27 0.30 -41.20 -54.27
C ASP A 27 0.44 -41.82 -52.87
N ASN A 28 -0.60 -41.68 -52.07
CA ASN A 28 -0.71 -42.31 -50.76
C ASN A 28 -1.83 -43.35 -50.67
N PHE A 29 -2.49 -43.67 -51.79
CA PHE A 29 -3.62 -44.60 -51.91
C PHE A 29 -4.77 -44.36 -50.92
N SER A 30 -4.90 -43.13 -50.40
CA SER A 30 -5.96 -42.75 -49.45
C SER A 30 -7.35 -42.69 -50.08
N ASP A 31 -7.43 -42.69 -51.41
CA ASP A 31 -8.65 -42.82 -52.19
C ASP A 31 -9.08 -44.29 -52.41
N GLY A 32 -8.27 -45.25 -51.96
CA GLY A 32 -8.59 -46.69 -52.03
C GLY A 32 -8.40 -47.30 -53.42
N ASP A 33 -7.78 -46.61 -54.37
CA ASP A 33 -7.62 -47.02 -55.76
C ASP A 33 -6.17 -46.89 -56.23
N TYR A 34 -5.72 -47.74 -57.15
CA TYR A 34 -4.44 -47.57 -57.86
C TYR A 34 -4.63 -47.27 -59.35
N THR A 35 -5.86 -47.28 -59.86
CA THR A 35 -6.15 -47.12 -61.29
C THR A 35 -6.34 -45.66 -61.70
N ASN A 36 -6.52 -44.74 -60.75
CA ASN A 36 -6.70 -43.31 -60.98
C ASN A 36 -5.81 -42.48 -60.05
N ASN A 37 -5.30 -41.34 -60.56
CA ASN A 37 -4.63 -40.28 -59.80
C ASN A 37 -3.49 -40.68 -58.83
N PRO A 38 -2.34 -41.20 -59.34
CA PRO A 38 -2.01 -41.54 -60.72
C PRO A 38 -2.48 -42.94 -61.13
N THR A 39 -2.54 -43.20 -62.43
CA THR A 39 -2.85 -44.53 -62.93
C THR A 39 -1.63 -45.44 -62.82
N TRP A 40 -1.74 -46.50 -62.03
CA TRP A 40 -0.82 -47.62 -61.98
C TRP A 40 -1.32 -48.77 -62.86
N THR A 41 -0.43 -49.28 -63.71
CA THR A 41 -0.68 -50.37 -64.66
C THR A 41 0.06 -51.62 -64.20
N PRO A 42 -0.65 -52.64 -63.66
CA PRO A 42 -0.03 -53.90 -63.24
C PRO A 42 0.25 -54.81 -64.43
N ASP A 43 1.21 -55.72 -64.27
CA ASP A 43 1.43 -56.84 -65.18
C ASP A 43 0.20 -57.76 -65.26
N ASN A 44 -0.40 -58.01 -64.10
CA ASN A 44 -1.66 -58.69 -63.91
C ASN A 44 -2.38 -58.10 -62.69
N GLY A 45 -3.61 -57.60 -62.89
CA GLY A 45 -4.40 -56.97 -61.83
C GLY A 45 -4.70 -57.88 -60.63
N SER A 46 -4.68 -59.22 -60.79
CA SER A 46 -4.88 -60.12 -59.64
C SER A 46 -3.74 -60.10 -58.63
N ASN A 47 -2.56 -59.60 -59.03
CA ASN A 47 -1.35 -59.56 -58.20
C ASN A 47 -1.31 -58.36 -57.24
N TRP A 48 -2.29 -57.45 -57.29
CA TRP A 48 -2.28 -56.20 -56.54
C TRP A 48 -3.65 -55.86 -55.94
N THR A 49 -3.66 -55.30 -54.75
CA THR A 49 -4.86 -54.77 -54.08
C THR A 49 -4.50 -53.53 -53.28
N ILE A 50 -5.48 -52.68 -52.99
CA ILE A 50 -5.36 -51.67 -51.92
C ILE A 50 -5.91 -52.28 -50.63
N ALA A 51 -5.20 -52.11 -49.53
CA ALA A 51 -5.64 -52.45 -48.18
C ALA A 51 -5.10 -51.41 -47.20
N ASP A 52 -5.96 -50.92 -46.30
CA ASP A 52 -5.59 -49.91 -45.28
C ASP A 52 -4.89 -48.67 -45.86
N ASN A 53 -5.37 -48.18 -47.02
CA ASN A 53 -4.78 -47.08 -47.78
C ASN A 53 -3.33 -47.32 -48.23
N GLN A 54 -2.95 -48.59 -48.47
CA GLN A 54 -1.65 -48.96 -48.99
C GLN A 54 -1.79 -49.92 -50.16
N LEU A 55 -0.94 -49.75 -51.17
CA LEU A 55 -0.77 -50.72 -52.23
C LEU A 55 -0.11 -51.97 -51.67
N ARG A 56 -0.74 -53.12 -51.87
CA ARG A 56 -0.34 -54.40 -51.29
C ARG A 56 -0.26 -55.48 -52.37
N SER A 57 0.77 -56.33 -52.27
CA SER A 57 0.85 -57.49 -53.16
C SER A 57 -0.28 -58.49 -52.91
N ASN A 58 -0.72 -59.20 -53.94
CA ASN A 58 -1.83 -60.15 -53.88
C ASN A 58 -1.57 -61.41 -54.75
N SER A 59 -0.30 -61.68 -55.09
CA SER A 59 0.09 -62.91 -55.81
C SER A 59 0.28 -64.09 -54.84
N SER A 60 -0.51 -65.15 -55.02
CA SER A 60 -0.36 -66.42 -54.30
C SER A 60 0.53 -67.44 -55.03
N ILE A 61 1.17 -67.02 -56.13
CA ILE A 61 2.03 -67.87 -56.95
C ILE A 61 3.42 -67.95 -56.31
N ALA A 62 3.85 -69.16 -55.94
CA ALA A 62 5.21 -69.41 -55.45
C ALA A 62 6.23 -69.24 -56.58
N SER A 63 7.46 -68.79 -56.25
CA SER A 63 8.55 -68.59 -57.22
C SER A 63 8.14 -67.71 -58.40
N SER A 64 7.61 -66.52 -58.11
CA SER A 64 7.10 -65.57 -59.10
C SER A 64 7.79 -64.21 -59.04
N THR A 65 7.83 -63.55 -60.20
CA THR A 65 8.18 -62.13 -60.34
C THR A 65 7.01 -61.43 -61.01
N PHE A 66 6.54 -60.34 -60.40
CA PHE A 66 5.42 -59.55 -60.90
C PHE A 66 5.67 -58.06 -60.64
N TYR A 67 4.94 -57.19 -61.32
CA TYR A 67 5.24 -55.76 -61.30
C TYR A 67 4.01 -54.87 -61.51
N ILE A 68 4.17 -53.60 -61.14
CA ILE A 68 3.20 -52.54 -61.40
C ILE A 68 3.96 -51.25 -61.68
N SER A 69 3.46 -50.46 -62.63
CA SER A 69 4.18 -49.28 -63.14
C SER A 69 3.26 -48.09 -63.30
N THR A 70 3.80 -46.88 -63.20
CA THR A 70 3.08 -45.64 -63.50
C THR A 70 3.96 -44.74 -64.38
N PRO A 71 3.39 -43.98 -65.33
CA PRO A 71 4.17 -43.03 -66.14
C PRO A 71 4.90 -42.00 -65.26
N SER A 72 6.21 -41.87 -65.46
CA SER A 72 7.04 -40.85 -64.80
C SER A 72 8.22 -40.49 -65.69
N THR A 73 8.39 -39.19 -65.95
CA THR A 73 9.53 -38.68 -66.74
C THR A 73 10.53 -37.89 -65.90
N GLN A 74 10.32 -37.77 -64.58
CA GLN A 74 11.27 -37.09 -63.68
C GLN A 74 12.62 -37.82 -63.72
N ALA A 75 13.70 -37.09 -64.01
CA ALA A 75 15.02 -37.69 -64.23
C ALA A 75 16.20 -36.91 -63.63
N LEU A 76 16.09 -35.58 -63.50
CA LEU A 76 17.16 -34.68 -63.03
C LEU A 76 16.57 -33.63 -62.09
N ASN A 77 17.37 -33.13 -61.15
CA ASN A 77 16.92 -32.26 -60.05
C ASN A 77 15.68 -32.85 -59.37
N ALA A 78 15.79 -34.13 -59.03
CA ALA A 78 14.69 -35.01 -58.75
C ALA A 78 14.81 -35.61 -57.35
N GLN A 79 13.68 -35.81 -56.70
CA GLN A 79 13.53 -36.59 -55.48
C GLN A 79 12.47 -37.67 -55.70
N TRP A 80 12.81 -38.87 -55.26
CA TRP A 80 11.90 -39.99 -55.11
C TRP A 80 11.84 -40.34 -53.64
N GLU A 81 10.64 -40.39 -53.09
CA GLU A 81 10.42 -40.79 -51.70
C GLU A 81 9.22 -41.72 -51.62
N PHE A 82 9.31 -42.78 -50.83
CA PHE A 82 8.25 -43.78 -50.71
C PHE A 82 8.35 -44.58 -49.40
N TYR A 83 7.19 -45.00 -48.89
CA TYR A 83 7.08 -45.92 -47.77
C TYR A 83 7.02 -47.37 -48.26
N VAL A 84 7.72 -48.27 -47.55
CA VAL A 84 7.74 -49.71 -47.81
C VAL A 84 7.61 -50.45 -46.47
N ASN A 85 6.77 -51.46 -46.41
CA ASN A 85 6.78 -52.44 -45.31
C ASN A 85 6.83 -53.86 -45.86
N LEU A 86 7.89 -54.61 -45.53
CA LEU A 86 8.08 -56.01 -45.92
C LEU A 86 7.97 -56.91 -44.69
N GLN A 87 6.90 -57.68 -44.60
CA GLN A 87 6.59 -58.54 -43.43
C GLN A 87 7.21 -59.93 -43.55
N PHE A 88 8.51 -59.97 -43.88
CA PHE A 88 9.34 -61.17 -44.00
C PHE A 88 10.82 -60.77 -44.03
N ASN A 89 11.72 -61.68 -43.65
CA ASN A 89 13.15 -61.50 -43.88
C ASN A 89 13.44 -61.60 -45.38
N THR A 90 14.15 -60.62 -45.92
CA THR A 90 14.56 -60.63 -47.33
C THR A 90 15.58 -61.75 -47.62
N SER A 91 15.83 -62.01 -48.90
CA SER A 91 16.92 -62.90 -49.34
C SER A 91 17.24 -62.70 -50.83
N SER A 92 18.22 -63.44 -51.36
CA SER A 92 18.51 -63.50 -52.80
C SER A 92 17.33 -63.97 -53.66
N ALA A 93 16.33 -64.61 -53.06
CA ALA A 93 15.11 -65.05 -53.72
C ALA A 93 13.85 -64.25 -53.32
N ASN A 94 13.98 -63.30 -52.38
CA ASN A 94 12.87 -62.48 -51.86
C ASN A 94 13.32 -61.03 -51.67
N PHE A 95 13.01 -60.19 -52.66
CA PHE A 95 13.40 -58.78 -52.66
C PHE A 95 12.46 -57.95 -53.54
N VAL A 96 12.51 -56.64 -53.35
CA VAL A 96 11.74 -55.66 -54.12
C VAL A 96 12.68 -54.72 -54.84
N ASP A 97 12.44 -54.50 -56.13
CA ASP A 97 13.10 -53.47 -56.93
C ASP A 97 12.11 -52.34 -57.20
N ILE A 98 12.40 -51.14 -56.68
CA ILE A 98 11.66 -49.91 -56.97
C ILE A 98 12.41 -49.13 -58.04
N TYR A 99 11.94 -49.20 -59.28
CA TYR A 99 12.49 -48.45 -60.39
C TYR A 99 12.10 -46.98 -60.26
N LEU A 100 13.11 -46.16 -59.97
CA LEU A 100 13.01 -44.69 -59.94
C LEU A 100 12.84 -44.14 -61.36
N MET A 101 13.54 -44.78 -62.29
CA MET A 101 13.50 -44.51 -63.72
C MET A 101 13.61 -45.82 -64.48
N SER A 102 12.71 -46.06 -65.42
CA SER A 102 12.76 -47.18 -66.36
C SER A 102 12.40 -46.73 -67.78
N SER A 103 13.09 -47.28 -68.77
CA SER A 103 12.81 -47.13 -70.20
C SER A 103 11.60 -47.95 -70.68
N THR A 104 11.17 -48.96 -69.91
CA THR A 104 10.03 -49.82 -70.26
C THR A 104 9.09 -50.05 -69.08
N ALA A 105 7.79 -50.20 -69.35
CA ALA A 105 6.78 -50.44 -68.32
C ALA A 105 6.94 -51.81 -67.64
N SER A 106 7.45 -52.81 -68.39
CA SER A 106 7.65 -54.15 -67.85
C SER A 106 8.78 -54.23 -66.83
N MET A 107 9.74 -53.30 -66.88
CA MET A 107 10.98 -53.35 -66.10
C MET A 107 11.75 -54.67 -66.33
N ILE A 108 11.46 -55.40 -67.41
CA ILE A 108 12.18 -56.58 -67.88
C ILE A 108 13.08 -56.11 -69.02
N SER A 109 14.38 -56.38 -68.93
CA SER A 109 15.37 -55.88 -69.89
C SER A 109 15.39 -54.35 -70.04
N ALA A 110 15.10 -53.63 -68.96
CA ALA A 110 15.02 -52.18 -68.96
C ALA A 110 16.38 -51.51 -68.72
N ASP A 111 16.61 -50.40 -69.41
CA ASP A 111 17.58 -49.37 -69.01
C ASP A 111 16.96 -48.46 -67.95
N GLY A 112 17.68 -48.17 -66.86
CA GLY A 112 17.15 -47.35 -65.77
C GLY A 112 17.92 -47.41 -64.45
N TYR A 113 17.36 -46.77 -63.42
CA TYR A 113 17.87 -46.80 -62.04
C TYR A 113 16.78 -47.31 -61.10
N PHE A 114 17.15 -48.15 -60.14
CA PHE A 114 16.23 -48.71 -59.17
C PHE A 114 16.88 -48.88 -57.80
N VAL A 115 16.08 -48.78 -56.75
CA VAL A 115 16.47 -49.16 -55.40
C VAL A 115 16.06 -50.61 -55.20
N ARG A 116 16.98 -51.47 -54.79
CA ARG A 116 16.67 -52.82 -54.33
C ARG A 116 16.57 -52.81 -52.81
N ILE A 117 15.53 -53.45 -52.30
CA ILE A 117 15.27 -53.66 -50.87
C ILE A 117 15.32 -55.17 -50.63
N GLY A 118 16.36 -55.63 -49.94
CA GLY A 118 16.68 -57.04 -49.77
C GLY A 118 17.74 -57.57 -50.74
N GLY A 119 17.86 -58.89 -50.83
CA GLY A 119 18.89 -59.57 -51.62
C GLY A 119 19.78 -60.44 -50.74
N THR A 120 20.93 -60.90 -51.26
CA THR A 120 21.87 -61.72 -50.47
C THR A 120 22.36 -61.02 -49.19
N PRO A 121 22.66 -59.70 -49.19
CA PRO A 121 23.14 -59.02 -47.99
C PRO A 121 22.03 -58.45 -47.07
N ASP A 122 20.74 -58.62 -47.43
CA ASP A 122 19.62 -58.02 -46.69
C ASP A 122 19.76 -56.50 -46.46
N GLU A 123 20.04 -55.75 -47.53
CA GLU A 123 20.34 -54.31 -47.51
C GLU A 123 19.40 -53.48 -48.40
N ILE A 124 19.62 -52.16 -48.43
CA ILE A 124 18.94 -51.22 -49.35
C ILE A 124 20.00 -50.53 -50.21
N SER A 125 19.99 -50.80 -51.51
CA SER A 125 21.07 -50.41 -52.42
C SER A 125 20.54 -49.78 -53.70
N LEU A 126 21.25 -48.78 -54.24
CA LEU A 126 20.93 -48.14 -55.52
C LEU A 126 21.65 -48.88 -56.64
N TYR A 127 20.90 -49.30 -57.66
CA TYR A 127 21.39 -49.99 -58.84
C TYR A 127 21.12 -49.20 -60.10
N LYS A 128 21.96 -49.45 -61.10
CA LYS A 128 21.75 -49.14 -62.51
C LYS A 128 21.45 -50.43 -63.27
N SER A 129 20.43 -50.43 -64.12
CA SER A 129 20.10 -51.53 -65.03
C SER A 129 20.49 -51.14 -66.45
N THR A 130 21.31 -51.93 -67.14
CA THR A 130 21.61 -51.76 -68.57
C THR A 130 21.13 -52.99 -69.33
N SER A 131 20.10 -52.82 -70.16
CA SER A 131 19.40 -53.88 -70.89
C SER A 131 19.00 -55.05 -69.99
N GLY A 132 18.58 -54.77 -68.75
CA GLY A 132 18.18 -55.75 -67.74
C GLY A 132 19.28 -56.30 -66.84
N THR A 133 20.55 -55.95 -67.10
CA THR A 133 21.68 -56.36 -66.24
C THR A 133 21.90 -55.29 -65.17
N ALA A 134 21.80 -55.68 -63.90
CA ALA A 134 21.96 -54.78 -62.75
C ALA A 134 23.43 -54.63 -62.31
N SER A 135 23.86 -53.39 -62.10
CA SER A 135 25.14 -53.01 -61.49
C SER A 135 24.90 -52.09 -60.31
N ILE A 136 25.50 -52.38 -59.16
CA ILE A 136 25.34 -51.57 -57.95
C ILE A 136 26.08 -50.23 -58.10
N LEU A 137 25.48 -49.15 -57.61
CA LEU A 137 26.05 -47.80 -57.59
C LEU A 137 26.29 -47.30 -56.17
N ILE A 138 25.32 -47.52 -55.27
CA ILE A 138 25.45 -47.29 -53.83
C ILE A 138 25.18 -48.62 -53.15
N ASN A 139 26.17 -49.16 -52.46
CA ASN A 139 26.03 -50.34 -51.61
C ASN A 139 25.60 -49.88 -50.23
N GLY A 140 24.42 -50.32 -49.80
CA GLY A 140 23.89 -50.03 -48.49
C GLY A 140 24.62 -50.76 -47.38
N THR A 141 24.08 -50.61 -46.18
CA THR A 141 24.52 -51.33 -44.99
C THR A 141 23.90 -52.74 -44.97
N ASP A 142 24.72 -53.77 -44.85
CA ASP A 142 24.28 -55.16 -44.72
C ASP A 142 23.35 -55.40 -43.51
N GLY A 143 22.36 -56.27 -43.67
CA GLY A 143 21.49 -56.77 -42.60
C GLY A 143 20.34 -55.86 -42.19
N ILE A 144 20.16 -54.69 -42.81
CA ILE A 144 19.09 -53.74 -42.49
C ILE A 144 17.69 -54.32 -42.69
N THR A 145 17.49 -55.24 -43.64
CA THR A 145 16.20 -55.90 -43.91
C THR A 145 16.15 -57.36 -43.42
N ASN A 146 17.07 -57.75 -42.53
CA ASN A 146 17.11 -59.09 -41.93
C ASN A 146 16.19 -59.18 -40.68
N ALA A 147 14.95 -58.74 -40.82
CA ALA A 147 13.91 -58.88 -39.79
C ALA A 147 12.61 -59.42 -40.40
N SER A 148 11.75 -59.99 -39.56
CA SER A 148 10.44 -60.53 -40.00
C SER A 148 9.42 -59.43 -40.32
N ASN A 149 9.76 -58.18 -40.02
CA ASN A 149 8.97 -57.00 -40.34
C ASN A 149 9.91 -55.80 -40.56
N ASN A 150 10.01 -55.32 -41.79
CA ASN A 150 10.93 -54.26 -42.19
C ASN A 150 10.12 -53.05 -42.64
N THR A 151 9.97 -52.07 -41.76
CA THR A 151 9.33 -50.78 -42.05
C THR A 151 10.37 -49.78 -42.50
N LEU A 152 10.17 -49.15 -43.66
CA LEU A 152 11.14 -48.28 -44.29
C LEU A 152 10.45 -47.05 -44.90
N LYS A 153 11.08 -45.88 -44.75
CA LYS A 153 10.89 -44.74 -45.64
C LYS A 153 12.20 -44.54 -46.41
N ILE A 154 12.14 -44.52 -47.73
CA ILE A 154 13.33 -44.39 -48.58
C ILE A 154 13.25 -43.07 -49.32
N LYS A 155 14.35 -42.34 -49.35
CA LYS A 155 14.51 -41.09 -50.10
C LYS A 155 15.72 -41.19 -50.99
N VAL A 156 15.54 -40.88 -52.27
CA VAL A 156 16.62 -40.78 -53.26
C VAL A 156 16.56 -39.41 -53.88
N THR A 157 17.69 -38.73 -53.97
CA THR A 157 17.81 -37.47 -54.72
C THR A 157 18.83 -37.61 -55.83
N ARG A 158 18.59 -36.91 -56.96
CA ARG A 158 19.57 -36.69 -58.02
C ARG A 158 19.59 -35.20 -58.34
N ASP A 159 20.69 -34.52 -58.02
CA ASP A 159 20.82 -33.08 -58.25
C ASP A 159 21.14 -32.74 -59.72
N VAL A 160 21.28 -31.45 -60.02
CA VAL A 160 21.64 -30.95 -61.37
C VAL A 160 23.04 -31.37 -61.83
N SER A 161 23.92 -31.78 -60.91
CA SER A 161 25.26 -32.29 -61.18
C SER A 161 25.28 -33.80 -61.42
N ASN A 162 24.12 -34.47 -61.40
CA ASN A 162 23.95 -35.92 -61.43
C ASN A 162 24.52 -36.64 -60.19
N LEU A 163 24.64 -35.94 -59.06
CA LEU A 163 24.95 -36.56 -57.78
C LEU A 163 23.68 -37.24 -57.26
N TRP A 164 23.73 -38.56 -57.18
CA TRP A 164 22.73 -39.39 -56.52
C TRP A 164 23.05 -39.50 -55.04
N LYS A 165 22.03 -39.42 -54.19
CA LYS A 165 22.09 -39.71 -52.76
C LYS A 165 20.96 -40.66 -52.41
N LEU A 166 21.27 -41.77 -51.74
CA LEU A 166 20.29 -42.72 -51.20
C LEU A 166 20.24 -42.58 -49.68
N GLU A 167 19.05 -42.45 -49.13
CA GLU A 167 18.79 -42.35 -47.69
C GLU A 167 17.64 -43.26 -47.29
N ARG A 168 17.72 -43.82 -46.07
CA ARG A 168 16.67 -44.65 -45.47
C ARG A 168 16.29 -44.18 -44.08
N ASP A 169 15.06 -44.43 -43.68
CA ASP A 169 14.58 -44.32 -42.31
C ASP A 169 13.85 -45.63 -41.95
N VAL A 170 14.40 -46.37 -40.99
CA VAL A 170 13.88 -47.69 -40.54
C VAL A 170 12.71 -47.59 -39.57
N THR A 171 12.30 -46.37 -39.20
CA THR A 171 11.06 -46.12 -38.46
C THR A 171 9.85 -46.01 -39.38
N GLY A 172 10.06 -45.74 -40.67
CA GLY A 172 9.01 -45.44 -41.63
C GLY A 172 8.39 -44.05 -41.52
N THR A 173 8.85 -43.20 -40.59
CA THR A 173 8.22 -41.90 -40.32
C THR A 173 8.59 -40.80 -41.30
N GLY A 174 9.76 -40.92 -41.96
CA GLY A 174 10.29 -39.88 -42.84
C GLY A 174 10.98 -38.72 -42.11
N ASN A 175 11.20 -38.85 -40.80
CA ASN A 175 11.83 -37.81 -39.98
C ASN A 175 13.27 -38.16 -39.56
N SER A 176 13.72 -39.40 -39.77
CA SER A 176 15.01 -39.90 -39.28
C SER A 176 15.85 -40.56 -40.38
N PHE A 177 16.10 -39.84 -41.47
CA PHE A 177 16.87 -40.37 -42.60
C PHE A 177 18.36 -40.55 -42.26
N VAL A 178 18.90 -41.71 -42.63
CA VAL A 178 20.32 -42.07 -42.61
C VAL A 178 20.78 -42.27 -44.06
N SER A 179 21.88 -41.62 -44.44
CA SER A 179 22.46 -41.74 -45.78
C SER A 179 23.16 -43.09 -45.95
N GLU A 180 22.81 -43.83 -47.01
CA GLU A 180 23.52 -45.04 -47.46
C GLU A 180 24.69 -44.73 -48.40
N GLY A 181 24.73 -43.52 -48.96
CA GLY A 181 25.87 -43.03 -49.71
C GLY A 181 25.49 -42.04 -50.81
N THR A 182 26.52 -41.63 -51.56
CA THR A 182 26.38 -40.74 -52.71
C THR A 182 27.25 -41.21 -53.88
N VAL A 183 26.79 -41.01 -55.11
CA VAL A 183 27.54 -41.35 -56.33
C VAL A 183 27.15 -40.44 -57.48
N VAL A 184 28.10 -40.06 -58.33
CA VAL A 184 27.79 -39.34 -59.58
C VAL A 184 27.63 -40.36 -60.71
N ASP A 185 26.44 -40.46 -61.31
CA ASP A 185 26.19 -41.29 -62.48
C ASP A 185 25.18 -40.62 -63.40
N ASN A 186 25.51 -40.54 -64.69
CA ASN A 186 24.70 -39.91 -65.73
C ASN A 186 24.41 -40.85 -66.92
N SER A 187 24.55 -42.16 -66.72
CA SER A 187 24.38 -43.17 -67.77
C SER A 187 23.01 -43.12 -68.44
N PHE A 188 21.96 -42.80 -67.66
CA PHE A 188 20.63 -42.53 -68.18
C PHE A 188 20.15 -41.15 -67.71
N THR A 189 19.78 -40.29 -68.67
CA THR A 189 19.30 -38.92 -68.41
C THR A 189 17.80 -38.77 -68.63
N THR A 190 17.14 -39.82 -69.11
CA THR A 190 15.69 -39.87 -69.35
C THR A 190 15.12 -41.21 -68.88
N GLY A 191 13.90 -41.19 -68.37
CA GLY A 191 13.08 -42.37 -68.08
C GLY A 191 11.64 -42.08 -68.48
N SER A 192 10.84 -43.13 -68.66
CA SER A 192 9.41 -42.99 -69.00
C SER A 192 8.48 -43.58 -67.94
N ILE A 193 9.04 -44.34 -66.99
CA ILE A 193 8.30 -45.15 -66.03
C ILE A 193 8.93 -45.08 -64.65
N PHE A 194 8.09 -44.99 -63.62
CA PHE A 194 8.38 -45.42 -62.24
C PHE A 194 7.65 -46.74 -61.99
N GLY A 195 8.22 -47.67 -61.23
CA GLY A 195 7.52 -48.93 -60.96
C GLY A 195 8.10 -49.78 -59.85
N ILE A 196 7.30 -50.76 -59.44
CA ILE A 196 7.60 -51.72 -58.39
C ILE A 196 7.68 -53.10 -59.03
N ARG A 197 8.76 -53.82 -58.79
CA ARG A 197 8.94 -55.22 -59.20
C ARG A 197 9.26 -56.07 -57.98
N ILE A 198 8.46 -57.09 -57.74
CA ILE A 198 8.61 -58.01 -56.61
C ILE A 198 9.12 -59.35 -57.13
N THR A 199 10.11 -59.92 -56.45
CA THR A 199 10.52 -61.32 -56.62
C THR A 199 10.27 -62.07 -55.32
N GLN A 200 9.49 -63.15 -55.35
CA GLN A 200 9.16 -63.97 -54.18
C GLN A 200 9.31 -65.46 -54.47
N SER A 201 9.85 -66.23 -53.52
CA SER A 201 10.08 -67.67 -53.67
C SER A 201 8.91 -68.55 -53.20
N THR A 202 8.05 -68.03 -52.32
CA THR A 202 6.96 -68.77 -51.65
C THR A 202 5.64 -68.01 -51.70
N SER A 203 4.52 -68.75 -51.72
CA SER A 203 3.17 -68.17 -51.63
C SER A 203 2.85 -67.62 -50.23
N SER A 204 3.65 -67.94 -49.20
CA SER A 204 3.46 -67.40 -47.84
C SER A 204 3.73 -65.89 -47.72
N PHE A 205 4.37 -65.27 -48.72
CA PHE A 205 4.57 -63.81 -48.81
C PHE A 205 3.46 -63.09 -49.59
N PHE A 206 2.42 -63.84 -49.98
CA PHE A 206 1.14 -63.27 -50.40
C PHE A 206 0.73 -62.21 -49.38
N GLN A 207 0.41 -61.01 -49.86
CA GLN A 207 -0.11 -59.95 -49.01
C GLN A 207 0.86 -59.42 -47.94
N LYS A 208 2.17 -59.62 -48.12
CA LYS A 208 3.22 -59.21 -47.16
C LYS A 208 4.12 -58.06 -47.63
N HIS A 209 3.81 -57.43 -48.77
CA HIS A 209 4.52 -56.27 -49.31
C HIS A 209 3.56 -55.08 -49.34
N PHE A 210 3.89 -53.99 -48.67
CA PHE A 210 3.04 -52.81 -48.54
C PHE A 210 3.79 -51.56 -49.00
N PHE A 211 3.12 -50.70 -49.75
CA PHE A 211 3.68 -49.47 -50.29
C PHE A 211 2.69 -48.31 -50.17
N SER A 212 3.18 -47.13 -49.81
CA SER A 212 2.37 -45.90 -49.76
C SER A 212 3.28 -44.68 -49.80
N ASP A 213 2.68 -43.49 -49.70
CA ASP A 213 3.35 -42.19 -49.61
C ASP A 213 4.47 -41.98 -50.65
N PHE A 214 4.17 -42.30 -51.91
CA PHE A 214 5.03 -42.01 -53.04
C PHE A 214 5.06 -40.50 -53.29
N TYR A 215 6.26 -39.95 -53.46
CA TYR A 215 6.54 -38.63 -53.99
C TYR A 215 7.62 -38.78 -55.06
N VAL A 216 7.32 -38.33 -56.27
CA VAL A 216 8.29 -38.22 -57.36
C VAL A 216 8.16 -36.82 -57.94
N GLY A 217 9.21 -36.02 -57.83
CA GLY A 217 9.16 -34.62 -58.26
C GLY A 217 10.49 -33.89 -58.07
N PRO A 218 10.49 -32.55 -58.09
CA PRO A 218 11.66 -31.75 -57.73
C PRO A 218 12.16 -32.06 -56.32
N ILE A 219 13.43 -31.76 -56.02
CA ILE A 219 13.95 -31.87 -54.65
C ILE A 219 13.17 -30.91 -53.72
N ILE A 220 12.65 -31.42 -52.60
CA ILE A 220 11.96 -30.60 -51.58
C ILE A 220 13.02 -29.94 -50.70
N GLY A 221 13.19 -28.62 -50.84
CA GLY A 221 14.05 -27.81 -49.95
C GLY A 221 13.33 -27.39 -48.66
N ASP A 222 14.09 -26.89 -47.69
CA ASP A 222 13.52 -26.22 -46.52
C ASP A 222 12.78 -24.94 -46.95
N ILE A 223 11.57 -24.74 -46.45
CA ILE A 223 10.68 -23.61 -46.77
C ILE A 223 10.27 -22.81 -45.54
N VAL A 224 10.77 -23.16 -44.35
CA VAL A 224 10.35 -22.53 -43.10
C VAL A 224 11.31 -21.39 -42.75
N PRO A 225 10.84 -20.14 -42.61
CA PRO A 225 11.72 -19.04 -42.23
C PRO A 225 12.20 -19.12 -40.77
N PRO A 226 13.34 -18.49 -40.45
CA PRO A 226 13.83 -18.43 -39.08
C PRO A 226 12.89 -17.64 -38.16
N VAL A 227 12.77 -18.08 -36.91
CA VAL A 227 11.93 -17.52 -35.86
C VAL A 227 12.81 -17.04 -34.70
N LEU A 228 12.52 -15.84 -34.21
CA LEU A 228 13.17 -15.28 -33.01
C LEU A 228 12.63 -15.99 -31.76
N ASN A 229 13.50 -16.64 -31.00
CA ASN A 229 13.16 -17.29 -29.74
C ASN A 229 13.24 -16.33 -28.55
N SER A 230 14.29 -15.50 -28.47
CA SER A 230 14.49 -14.60 -27.33
C SER A 230 15.36 -13.39 -27.65
N ILE A 231 15.22 -12.36 -26.80
CA ILE A 231 16.10 -11.19 -26.74
C ILE A 231 16.70 -11.13 -25.33
N SER A 232 18.03 -11.04 -25.25
CA SER A 232 18.77 -10.82 -24.01
C SER A 232 19.44 -9.46 -24.05
N VAL A 233 19.21 -8.64 -23.02
CA VAL A 233 19.88 -7.33 -22.88
C VAL A 233 21.22 -7.53 -22.19
N ILE A 234 22.32 -7.25 -22.89
CA ILE A 234 23.69 -7.53 -22.42
C ILE A 234 24.29 -6.30 -21.74
N SER A 235 23.99 -5.11 -22.25
CA SER A 235 24.44 -3.84 -21.70
C SER A 235 23.50 -2.71 -22.12
N SER A 236 23.83 -1.47 -21.78
CA SER A 236 23.08 -0.29 -22.24
C SER A 236 23.17 -0.06 -23.75
N THR A 237 23.93 -0.83 -24.52
CA THR A 237 24.04 -0.67 -25.98
C THR A 237 23.99 -1.99 -26.74
N GLN A 238 23.82 -3.13 -26.06
CA GLN A 238 23.95 -4.45 -26.68
C GLN A 238 22.78 -5.37 -26.39
N LEU A 239 22.33 -6.07 -27.43
CA LEU A 239 21.32 -7.13 -27.37
C LEU A 239 21.88 -8.40 -28.03
N ASP A 240 21.55 -9.54 -27.46
CA ASP A 240 21.68 -10.85 -28.13
C ASP A 240 20.29 -11.34 -28.55
N LEU A 241 20.15 -11.69 -29.83
CA LEU A 241 18.94 -12.25 -30.43
C LEU A 241 19.17 -13.72 -30.74
N VAL A 242 18.39 -14.63 -30.16
CA VAL A 242 18.53 -16.07 -30.37
C VAL A 242 17.43 -16.57 -31.29
N PHE A 243 17.78 -17.27 -32.36
CA PHE A 243 16.86 -17.85 -33.34
C PHE A 243 16.74 -19.37 -33.19
N ASN A 244 15.68 -19.97 -33.74
CA ASN A 244 15.44 -21.42 -33.74
C ASN A 244 16.44 -22.22 -34.61
N GLU A 245 17.02 -21.59 -35.63
CA GLU A 245 17.84 -22.24 -36.65
C GLU A 245 19.03 -21.39 -37.11
N SER A 246 19.91 -22.00 -37.91
CA SER A 246 21.13 -21.35 -38.41
C SER A 246 20.80 -20.32 -39.49
N LEU A 247 21.42 -19.15 -39.38
CA LEU A 247 21.13 -17.99 -40.22
C LEU A 247 22.16 -17.83 -41.35
N GLU A 248 21.70 -17.26 -42.47
CA GLU A 248 22.59 -16.75 -43.51
C GLU A 248 23.36 -15.51 -43.00
N THR A 249 24.68 -15.53 -43.16
CA THR A 249 25.57 -14.46 -42.67
C THR A 249 25.24 -13.08 -43.24
N THR A 250 24.92 -12.99 -44.54
CA THR A 250 24.68 -11.70 -45.20
C THR A 250 23.43 -11.00 -44.67
N SER A 251 22.30 -11.71 -44.59
CA SER A 251 21.04 -11.12 -44.10
C SER A 251 21.02 -10.89 -42.59
N SER A 252 21.64 -11.77 -41.80
CA SER A 252 21.72 -11.62 -40.33
C SER A 252 22.66 -10.49 -39.86
N GLN A 253 23.64 -10.09 -40.68
CA GLN A 253 24.56 -8.99 -40.34
C GLN A 253 24.17 -7.65 -40.97
N LEU A 254 23.08 -7.61 -41.74
CA LEU A 254 22.59 -6.39 -42.37
C LEU A 254 21.87 -5.51 -41.34
N ILE A 255 22.50 -4.41 -40.92
CA ILE A 255 21.98 -3.52 -39.87
C ILE A 255 20.60 -2.91 -40.16
N SER A 256 20.21 -2.76 -41.44
CA SER A 256 18.90 -2.24 -41.84
C SER A 256 17.75 -3.21 -41.53
N ASN A 257 18.05 -4.47 -41.21
CA ASN A 257 17.06 -5.46 -40.78
C ASN A 257 16.63 -5.28 -39.32
N TYR A 258 17.25 -4.36 -38.57
CA TYR A 258 16.99 -4.14 -37.15
C TYR A 258 16.73 -2.67 -36.87
N PHE A 259 15.68 -2.35 -36.12
CA PHE A 259 15.37 -0.98 -35.71
C PHE A 259 14.81 -0.94 -34.29
N ALA A 260 15.44 -0.20 -33.39
CA ALA A 260 14.93 0.05 -32.05
C ALA A 260 14.29 1.45 -31.97
N ASN A 261 13.13 1.54 -31.32
CA ASN A 261 12.39 2.80 -31.13
C ASN A 261 13.06 3.74 -30.09
N ASN A 262 12.34 4.75 -29.62
CA ASN A 262 12.77 5.68 -28.57
C ASN A 262 14.09 6.40 -28.87
N GLY A 263 14.35 6.72 -30.15
CA GLY A 263 15.56 7.41 -30.58
C GLY A 263 16.82 6.53 -30.63
N ILE A 264 16.72 5.23 -30.36
CA ILE A 264 17.86 4.30 -30.40
C ILE A 264 18.29 4.04 -31.86
N SER A 265 17.33 3.92 -32.79
CA SER A 265 17.54 3.71 -34.24
C SER A 265 18.10 2.31 -34.60
N ASN A 266 18.65 2.16 -35.80
CA ASN A 266 19.35 0.97 -36.26
C ASN A 266 20.66 0.74 -35.46
N PRO A 267 21.09 -0.51 -35.26
CA PRO A 267 22.39 -0.80 -34.65
C PRO A 267 23.55 -0.31 -35.54
N VAL A 268 24.68 0.02 -34.93
CA VAL A 268 25.93 0.32 -35.64
C VAL A 268 26.62 -0.95 -36.14
N SER A 269 26.34 -2.10 -35.53
CA SER A 269 26.79 -3.40 -36.00
C SER A 269 25.83 -4.52 -35.63
N ALA A 270 25.70 -5.51 -36.51
CA ALA A 270 25.04 -6.78 -36.26
C ALA A 270 26.03 -7.92 -36.59
N THR A 271 26.31 -8.79 -35.63
CA THR A 271 27.32 -9.84 -35.77
C THR A 271 26.73 -11.21 -35.46
N LEU A 272 26.76 -12.11 -36.43
CA LEU A 272 26.35 -13.51 -36.24
C LEU A 272 27.40 -14.21 -35.37
N GLN A 273 26.96 -14.84 -34.29
CA GLN A 273 27.85 -15.54 -33.36
C GLN A 273 28.25 -16.93 -33.89
N ALA A 274 29.22 -17.56 -33.24
CA ALA A 274 29.81 -18.83 -33.68
C ALA A 274 28.81 -20.01 -33.73
N ASP A 275 27.69 -19.92 -33.00
CA ASP A 275 26.61 -20.90 -33.02
C ASP A 275 25.73 -20.82 -34.28
N GLN A 276 25.93 -19.79 -35.11
CA GLN A 276 25.12 -19.43 -36.28
C GLN A 276 23.64 -19.16 -35.99
N LYS A 277 23.23 -19.09 -34.73
CA LYS A 277 21.83 -18.88 -34.31
C LYS A 277 21.63 -17.61 -33.51
N THR A 278 22.71 -17.03 -32.98
CA THR A 278 22.66 -15.82 -32.16
C THR A 278 23.19 -14.64 -32.96
N VAL A 279 22.46 -13.53 -32.98
CA VAL A 279 22.93 -12.25 -33.54
C VAL A 279 23.14 -11.26 -32.40
N ARG A 280 24.37 -10.75 -32.27
CA ARG A 280 24.69 -9.66 -31.35
C ARG A 280 24.54 -8.32 -32.06
N LEU A 281 23.62 -7.51 -31.56
CA LEU A 281 23.45 -6.12 -31.99
C LEU A 281 24.22 -5.19 -31.06
N THR A 282 24.93 -4.22 -31.64
CA THR A 282 25.51 -3.09 -30.89
C THR A 282 24.94 -1.78 -31.45
N PHE A 283 24.39 -0.95 -30.58
CA PHE A 283 23.77 0.33 -30.92
C PHE A 283 24.71 1.50 -30.60
N GLY A 284 24.62 2.57 -31.39
CA GLY A 284 25.38 3.80 -31.15
C GLY A 284 24.80 4.65 -30.03
N ASN A 285 23.46 4.60 -29.86
CA ASN A 285 22.75 5.27 -28.78
C ASN A 285 22.47 4.28 -27.64
N SER A 286 22.62 4.73 -26.40
CA SER A 286 22.34 3.92 -25.22
C SER A 286 20.85 3.77 -24.94
N PHE A 287 20.48 2.63 -24.38
CA PHE A 287 19.17 2.35 -23.83
C PHE A 287 19.02 3.14 -22.53
N SER A 288 17.98 3.96 -22.44
CA SER A 288 17.65 4.65 -21.19
C SER A 288 17.14 3.64 -20.15
N ASN A 289 17.60 3.77 -18.91
CA ASN A 289 17.23 2.87 -17.83
C ASN A 289 15.73 2.92 -17.57
N GLY A 290 15.05 1.77 -17.55
CA GLY A 290 13.62 1.69 -17.21
C GLY A 290 12.67 2.11 -18.33
N ILE A 291 13.17 2.34 -19.55
CA ILE A 291 12.32 2.65 -20.71
C ILE A 291 12.07 1.38 -21.52
N GLN A 292 10.80 1.02 -21.66
CA GLN A 292 10.39 -0.10 -22.50
C GLN A 292 10.62 0.25 -23.98
N ASN A 293 11.54 -0.49 -24.61
CA ASN A 293 11.88 -0.33 -26.01
C ASN A 293 11.24 -1.45 -26.84
N GLN A 294 11.09 -1.21 -28.12
CA GLN A 294 10.59 -2.17 -29.10
C GLN A 294 11.63 -2.29 -30.22
N LEU A 295 12.08 -3.52 -30.44
CA LEU A 295 12.93 -3.90 -31.54
C LEU A 295 12.06 -4.42 -32.68
N THR A 296 12.14 -3.78 -33.84
CA THR A 296 11.58 -4.27 -35.10
C THR A 296 12.66 -5.01 -35.87
N LEU A 297 12.34 -6.21 -36.36
CA LEU A 297 13.25 -7.01 -37.16
C LEU A 297 12.53 -7.68 -38.34
N MET A 298 13.23 -7.77 -39.47
CA MET A 298 12.68 -8.25 -40.75
C MET A 298 13.76 -8.77 -41.68
N GLY A 299 13.41 -9.62 -42.65
CA GLY A 299 14.27 -9.90 -43.79
C GLY A 299 15.50 -10.79 -43.53
N ILE A 300 15.67 -11.28 -42.30
CA ILE A 300 16.72 -12.25 -41.92
C ILE A 300 16.39 -13.60 -42.56
N LYS A 301 17.40 -14.29 -43.11
CA LYS A 301 17.23 -15.58 -43.77
C LYS A 301 17.95 -16.71 -43.05
N ASP A 302 17.45 -17.93 -43.24
CA ASP A 302 18.16 -19.17 -42.92
C ASP A 302 19.18 -19.54 -44.02
N LEU A 303 19.85 -20.69 -43.87
CA LEU A 303 20.78 -21.22 -44.88
C LEU A 303 20.11 -21.73 -46.16
N ALA A 304 18.80 -21.98 -46.15
CA ALA A 304 18.01 -22.40 -47.31
C ALA A 304 17.47 -21.20 -48.12
N GLY A 305 17.61 -19.98 -47.60
CA GLY A 305 17.20 -18.73 -48.21
C GLY A 305 15.79 -18.26 -47.82
N ASN A 306 15.11 -18.92 -46.88
CA ASN A 306 13.77 -18.51 -46.43
C ASN A 306 13.88 -17.28 -45.55
N SER A 307 13.06 -16.25 -45.83
CA SER A 307 13.17 -14.95 -45.16
C SER A 307 12.04 -14.72 -44.17
N MET A 308 12.38 -14.28 -42.96
CA MET A 308 11.39 -13.97 -41.93
C MET A 308 10.57 -12.72 -42.27
N SER A 309 9.30 -12.75 -41.88
CA SER A 309 8.43 -11.57 -41.93
C SER A 309 8.81 -10.55 -40.86
N SER A 310 8.36 -9.30 -41.03
CA SER A 310 8.60 -8.25 -40.03
C SER A 310 7.88 -8.58 -38.72
N ILE A 311 8.62 -8.56 -37.61
CA ILE A 311 8.07 -8.70 -36.26
C ILE A 311 8.56 -7.56 -35.36
N LYS A 312 7.85 -7.37 -34.24
CA LYS A 312 8.14 -6.37 -33.20
C LYS A 312 8.20 -7.07 -31.86
N GLN A 313 9.30 -6.89 -31.14
CA GLN A 313 9.53 -7.51 -29.84
C GLN A 313 9.96 -6.45 -28.82
N ASN A 314 9.34 -6.46 -27.64
CA ASN A 314 9.69 -5.52 -26.58
C ASN A 314 10.91 -6.00 -25.79
N PHE A 315 11.73 -5.06 -25.32
CA PHE A 315 12.83 -5.31 -24.39
C PHE A 315 13.00 -4.12 -23.41
N LEU A 316 13.56 -4.39 -22.24
CA LEU A 316 13.79 -3.38 -21.20
C LEU A 316 15.26 -3.43 -20.77
N PHE A 317 15.93 -2.28 -20.81
CA PHE A 317 17.22 -2.14 -20.16
C PHE A 317 17.02 -1.73 -18.71
N PHE A 318 17.60 -2.51 -17.80
CA PHE A 318 17.59 -2.25 -16.37
C PHE A 318 19.02 -2.25 -15.84
N GLN A 319 19.37 -1.17 -15.15
CA GLN A 319 20.58 -1.05 -14.35
C GLN A 319 20.17 -0.65 -12.92
N PRO A 320 20.57 -1.43 -11.90
CA PRO A 320 20.28 -1.09 -10.51
C PRO A 320 20.82 0.30 -10.15
N VAL A 321 19.96 1.11 -9.52
CA VAL A 321 20.33 2.39 -8.91
C VAL A 321 20.16 2.24 -7.40
N ALA A 322 21.01 2.91 -6.61
CA ALA A 322 20.85 2.94 -5.17
C ALA A 322 19.50 3.59 -4.83
N THR A 323 18.67 2.87 -4.05
CA THR A 323 17.41 3.41 -3.57
C THR A 323 17.62 4.30 -2.37
N ILE A 324 16.73 5.26 -2.21
CA ILE A 324 16.66 6.16 -1.05
C ILE A 324 15.31 6.01 -0.34
N ASN A 325 15.23 6.60 0.86
CA ASN A 325 13.99 6.61 1.64
C ASN A 325 12.84 7.19 0.80
N LYS A 326 11.68 6.56 0.91
CA LYS A 326 10.45 6.81 0.15
C LYS A 326 10.55 6.55 -1.35
N ASP A 327 11.59 6.01 -1.98
CA ASP A 327 11.55 5.80 -3.45
C ASP A 327 10.34 4.97 -3.93
N ILE A 328 10.03 3.93 -3.16
CA ILE A 328 8.76 3.22 -3.20
C ILE A 328 7.97 3.60 -1.95
N ILE A 329 6.68 3.91 -2.10
CA ILE A 329 5.78 4.20 -0.97
C ILE A 329 4.57 3.27 -0.99
N ILE A 330 3.96 3.05 0.18
CA ILE A 330 2.65 2.42 0.30
C ILE A 330 1.59 3.49 0.02
N THR A 331 0.66 3.21 -0.89
CA THR A 331 -0.38 4.17 -1.31
C THR A 331 -1.79 3.74 -0.92
N GLU A 332 -2.02 2.45 -0.74
CA GLU A 332 -3.35 1.93 -0.40
C GLU A 332 -3.23 0.72 0.52
N ILE A 333 -4.16 0.59 1.48
CA ILE A 333 -4.20 -0.51 2.44
C ILE A 333 -5.64 -1.03 2.53
N PHE A 334 -5.83 -2.30 2.22
CA PHE A 334 -7.13 -2.99 2.30
C PHE A 334 -7.04 -4.10 3.35
N ALA A 335 -7.16 -3.70 4.62
CA ALA A 335 -6.97 -4.58 5.77
C ALA A 335 -8.23 -5.37 6.14
N ASP A 336 -9.42 -4.77 5.98
CA ASP A 336 -10.69 -5.43 6.30
C ASP A 336 -11.53 -5.62 5.03
N PRO A 337 -11.42 -6.77 4.34
CA PRO A 337 -12.14 -7.01 3.10
C PRO A 337 -13.64 -7.30 3.30
N THR A 338 -14.12 -7.44 4.55
CA THR A 338 -15.49 -7.86 4.86
C THR A 338 -16.28 -6.75 5.56
N PRO A 339 -17.52 -6.45 5.16
CA PRO A 339 -18.31 -7.11 4.11
C PRO A 339 -17.80 -6.78 2.70
N GLN A 340 -17.88 -7.76 1.80
CA GLN A 340 -17.41 -7.58 0.44
C GLN A 340 -18.31 -6.59 -0.35
N ILE A 341 -17.71 -5.55 -0.94
CA ILE A 341 -18.39 -4.55 -1.77
C ILE A 341 -18.11 -4.79 -3.26
N GLY A 342 -17.02 -4.23 -3.78
CA GLY A 342 -16.62 -4.36 -5.19
C GLY A 342 -15.25 -5.01 -5.38
N LEU A 343 -14.46 -5.15 -4.32
CA LEU A 343 -13.16 -5.80 -4.33
C LEU A 343 -13.26 -7.27 -3.88
N PRO A 344 -12.28 -8.14 -4.22
CA PRO A 344 -12.24 -9.51 -3.75
C PRO A 344 -12.08 -9.60 -2.24
N ASP A 345 -12.63 -10.67 -1.63
CA ASP A 345 -12.40 -11.02 -0.23
C ASP A 345 -10.95 -11.54 -0.04
N ALA A 346 -10.00 -10.61 0.05
CA ALA A 346 -8.58 -10.82 0.29
C ALA A 346 -7.88 -9.49 0.59
N GLU A 347 -6.98 -9.49 1.57
CA GLU A 347 -6.15 -8.33 1.91
C GLU A 347 -5.14 -7.97 0.82
N TYR A 348 -4.83 -6.68 0.68
CA TYR A 348 -3.70 -6.20 -0.10
C TYR A 348 -3.14 -4.88 0.46
N ILE A 349 -1.91 -4.59 0.06
CA ILE A 349 -1.39 -3.21 0.06
C ILE A 349 -1.02 -2.82 -1.37
N GLU A 350 -1.08 -1.54 -1.68
CA GLU A 350 -0.56 -1.02 -2.93
C GLU A 350 0.76 -0.29 -2.69
N ILE A 351 1.73 -0.52 -3.57
CA ILE A 351 2.99 0.21 -3.60
C ILE A 351 3.12 1.04 -4.88
N TYR A 352 3.77 2.19 -4.78
CA TYR A 352 3.98 3.13 -5.87
C TYR A 352 5.45 3.54 -5.98
N ASN A 353 6.02 3.48 -7.18
CA ASN A 353 7.36 4.01 -7.44
C ASN A 353 7.29 5.50 -7.76
N ARG A 354 7.65 6.34 -6.77
CA ARG A 354 7.74 7.80 -6.93
C ARG A 354 9.04 8.23 -7.58
N SER A 355 10.08 7.40 -7.53
CA SER A 355 11.38 7.74 -8.10
C SER A 355 11.32 7.86 -9.63
N ASN A 356 12.32 8.51 -10.23
CA ASN A 356 12.48 8.55 -11.68
C ASN A 356 13.25 7.33 -12.23
N ASN A 357 13.58 6.35 -11.37
CA ASN A 357 14.37 5.18 -11.74
C ASN A 357 13.52 3.90 -11.67
N PRO A 358 13.74 2.93 -12.56
CA PRO A 358 13.21 1.58 -12.33
C PRO A 358 13.87 0.98 -11.08
N ILE A 359 13.09 0.22 -10.30
CA ILE A 359 13.57 -0.40 -9.06
C ILE A 359 13.23 -1.87 -9.10
N ASP A 360 14.24 -2.74 -8.92
CA ASP A 360 14.01 -4.16 -8.68
C ASP A 360 13.83 -4.41 -7.18
N LEU A 361 12.71 -5.04 -6.83
CA LEU A 361 12.36 -5.37 -5.45
C LEU A 361 13.01 -6.67 -4.94
N ILE A 362 13.88 -7.31 -5.72
CA ILE A 362 14.55 -8.55 -5.31
C ILE A 362 15.12 -8.44 -3.87
N GLY A 363 14.63 -9.31 -2.98
CA GLY A 363 15.11 -9.39 -1.60
C GLY A 363 14.62 -8.27 -0.66
N TRP A 364 13.79 -7.34 -1.12
CA TRP A 364 13.11 -6.37 -0.26
C TRP A 364 12.17 -7.10 0.69
N LYS A 365 11.83 -6.46 1.81
CA LYS A 365 10.98 -7.04 2.86
C LYS A 365 9.79 -6.15 3.17
N LEU A 366 8.62 -6.78 3.32
CA LEU A 366 7.41 -6.19 3.90
C LEU A 366 7.18 -6.83 5.28
N SER A 367 6.85 -6.03 6.29
CA SER A 367 6.54 -6.51 7.65
C SER A 367 5.41 -5.70 8.27
N ASP A 368 4.60 -6.35 9.10
CA ASP A 368 3.58 -5.80 10.02
C ASP A 368 4.11 -5.72 11.48
N GLY A 369 5.42 -5.93 11.68
CA GLY A 369 6.05 -6.05 13.00
C GLY A 369 6.02 -7.47 13.61
N SER A 370 5.17 -8.37 13.12
CA SER A 370 5.05 -9.76 13.60
C SER A 370 5.57 -10.79 12.59
N SER A 371 5.34 -10.55 11.31
CA SER A 371 5.67 -11.40 10.18
C SER A 371 6.50 -10.62 9.15
N ILE A 372 7.21 -11.34 8.29
CA ILE A 372 8.07 -10.76 7.24
C ILE A 372 7.88 -11.53 5.93
N ALA A 373 7.43 -10.81 4.91
CA ALA A 373 7.42 -11.26 3.53
C ALA A 373 8.68 -10.79 2.80
N THR A 374 9.19 -11.58 1.86
CA THR A 374 10.31 -11.18 0.98
C THR A 374 9.84 -11.11 -0.46
N PHE A 375 10.16 -10.01 -1.14
CA PHE A 375 9.80 -9.78 -2.52
C PHE A 375 10.66 -10.62 -3.48
N PRO A 376 10.07 -11.21 -4.53
CA PRO A 376 10.82 -11.76 -5.65
C PRO A 376 11.46 -10.64 -6.48
N SER A 377 12.29 -11.00 -7.46
CA SER A 377 12.71 -10.01 -8.46
C SER A 377 11.50 -9.53 -9.25
N GLN A 378 11.27 -8.23 -9.19
CA GLN A 378 10.21 -7.55 -9.89
C GLN A 378 10.63 -6.10 -10.09
N ILE A 379 10.81 -5.72 -11.35
CA ILE A 379 11.13 -4.35 -11.72
C ILE A 379 9.84 -3.53 -11.73
N ILE A 380 9.78 -2.51 -10.88
CA ILE A 380 8.73 -1.50 -10.82
C ILE A 380 9.23 -0.28 -11.59
N LEU A 381 8.54 0.13 -12.66
CA LEU A 381 8.94 1.33 -13.43
C LEU A 381 8.50 2.61 -12.71
N PRO A 382 9.11 3.77 -13.03
CA PRO A 382 8.67 5.07 -12.51
C PRO A 382 7.18 5.29 -12.70
N LYS A 383 6.51 5.80 -11.66
CA LYS A 383 5.09 6.13 -11.63
C LYS A 383 4.14 4.93 -11.79
N GLU A 384 4.61 3.71 -11.55
CA GLU A 384 3.75 2.53 -11.55
C GLU A 384 3.21 2.20 -10.16
N TYR A 385 1.95 1.76 -10.15
CA TYR A 385 1.26 1.17 -9.01
C TYR A 385 1.28 -0.35 -9.12
N TRP A 386 1.53 -1.01 -8.00
CA TRP A 386 1.55 -2.47 -7.90
C TRP A 386 0.79 -2.93 -6.66
N ILE A 387 -0.11 -3.89 -6.87
CA ILE A 387 -0.86 -4.55 -5.81
C ILE A 387 0.04 -5.63 -5.21
N VAL A 388 0.17 -5.67 -3.90
CA VAL A 388 0.91 -6.68 -3.15
C VAL A 388 -0.06 -7.43 -2.25
N THR A 389 -0.15 -8.74 -2.42
CA THR A 389 -1.10 -9.60 -1.69
C THR A 389 -0.47 -10.97 -1.41
N ALA A 390 -1.17 -11.84 -0.68
CA ALA A 390 -0.77 -13.23 -0.50
C ALA A 390 -0.68 -13.96 -1.85
N SER A 391 0.31 -14.85 -2.01
CA SER A 391 0.48 -15.63 -3.26
C SER A 391 -0.79 -16.37 -3.67
N ALA A 392 -1.57 -16.88 -2.71
CA ALA A 392 -2.85 -17.56 -2.95
C ALA A 392 -3.96 -16.64 -3.50
N SER A 393 -3.85 -15.33 -3.28
CA SER A 393 -4.83 -14.32 -3.70
C SER A 393 -4.44 -13.58 -4.98
N THR A 394 -3.23 -13.81 -5.51
CA THR A 394 -2.71 -13.10 -6.70
C THR A 394 -3.70 -13.07 -7.87
N SER A 395 -4.30 -14.21 -8.22
CA SER A 395 -5.23 -14.33 -9.36
C SER A 395 -6.54 -13.56 -9.16
N LYS A 396 -6.88 -13.17 -7.93
CA LYS A 396 -8.05 -12.33 -7.63
C LYS A 396 -7.81 -10.86 -8.04
N PHE A 397 -6.55 -10.41 -8.04
CA PHE A 397 -6.17 -9.01 -8.24
C PHE A 397 -5.57 -8.69 -9.60
N THR A 398 -5.13 -9.69 -10.38
CA THR A 398 -4.51 -9.47 -11.71
C THR A 398 -5.42 -8.79 -12.73
N SER A 399 -6.75 -8.85 -12.55
CA SER A 399 -7.71 -8.13 -13.38
C SER A 399 -7.82 -6.63 -13.05
N PHE A 400 -7.35 -6.20 -11.88
CA PHE A 400 -7.40 -4.83 -11.41
C PHE A 400 -6.13 -4.05 -11.80
N GLY A 401 -4.97 -4.71 -11.74
CA GLY A 401 -3.69 -4.10 -12.09
C GLY A 401 -2.51 -5.07 -11.99
N LYS A 402 -1.30 -4.52 -12.01
CA LYS A 402 -0.07 -5.30 -11.83
C LYS A 402 -0.01 -5.82 -10.40
N THR A 403 0.22 -7.12 -10.21
CA THR A 403 0.13 -7.77 -8.90
C THR A 403 1.37 -8.60 -8.58
N ILE A 404 1.85 -8.48 -7.34
CA ILE A 404 2.89 -9.31 -6.74
C ILE A 404 2.22 -10.18 -5.66
N GLY A 405 2.37 -11.49 -5.80
CA GLY A 405 2.01 -12.46 -4.76
C GLY A 405 3.19 -12.78 -3.86
N LEU A 406 3.03 -12.61 -2.54
CA LEU A 406 4.05 -12.93 -1.54
C LEU A 406 3.67 -14.21 -0.75
N PRO A 407 4.56 -15.20 -0.63
CA PRO A 407 4.24 -16.46 0.08
C PRO A 407 3.92 -16.29 1.56
N ASN A 408 4.53 -15.29 2.22
CA ASN A 408 4.34 -14.97 3.64
C ASN A 408 3.81 -13.53 3.79
N PHE A 409 2.85 -13.13 2.96
CA PHE A 409 2.20 -11.82 3.09
C PHE A 409 1.63 -11.68 4.52
N PRO A 410 1.85 -10.55 5.21
CA PRO A 410 1.34 -10.32 6.56
C PRO A 410 -0.19 -10.39 6.64
N THR A 411 -0.73 -10.75 7.80
CA THR A 411 -2.16 -10.61 8.08
C THR A 411 -2.38 -9.22 8.65
N LEU A 412 -3.07 -8.37 7.89
CA LEU A 412 -3.25 -6.96 8.22
C LEU A 412 -4.31 -6.82 9.33
N ASN A 413 -3.96 -6.21 10.46
CA ASN A 413 -4.93 -6.01 11.55
C ASN A 413 -5.94 -4.91 11.20
N ASN A 414 -7.23 -5.13 11.45
CA ASN A 414 -8.31 -4.19 11.11
C ASN A 414 -8.25 -2.90 11.97
N ASP A 415 -7.94 -3.04 13.26
CA ASP A 415 -7.95 -1.92 14.21
C ASP A 415 -6.74 -1.00 14.06
N ALA A 416 -5.53 -1.58 14.01
CA ALA A 416 -4.28 -0.84 13.87
C ALA A 416 -3.13 -1.77 13.50
N ASP A 417 -2.20 -1.30 12.66
CA ASP A 417 -1.00 -2.05 12.29
C ASP A 417 0.17 -1.14 11.86
N VAL A 418 1.39 -1.68 11.88
CA VAL A 418 2.61 -0.98 11.45
C VAL A 418 3.25 -1.70 10.27
N LEU A 419 2.96 -1.20 9.07
CA LEU A 419 3.55 -1.69 7.84
C LEU A 419 4.93 -1.05 7.61
N THR A 420 5.90 -1.87 7.28
CA THR A 420 7.27 -1.44 6.99
C THR A 420 7.78 -2.11 5.72
N LEU A 421 8.14 -1.29 4.73
CA LEU A 421 8.84 -1.70 3.50
C LEU A 421 10.33 -1.38 3.65
N GLN A 422 11.21 -2.37 3.51
CA GLN A 422 12.63 -2.20 3.83
C GLN A 422 13.58 -3.03 2.96
N THR A 423 14.80 -2.53 2.85
CA THR A 423 15.97 -3.23 2.31
C THR A 423 16.95 -3.53 3.46
N SER A 424 18.19 -3.04 3.41
CA SER A 424 19.08 -2.92 4.57
C SER A 424 18.69 -1.76 5.51
N PHE A 425 17.81 -0.87 5.05
CA PHE A 425 17.19 0.22 5.82
C PHE A 425 15.72 0.38 5.42
N THR A 426 14.95 1.11 6.22
CA THR A 426 13.53 1.38 5.93
C THR A 426 13.36 2.30 4.72
N ILE A 427 12.63 1.82 3.71
CA ILE A 427 12.25 2.61 2.53
C ILE A 427 10.97 3.37 2.86
N ASP A 428 9.94 2.70 3.37
CA ASP A 428 8.69 3.33 3.78
C ASP A 428 8.08 2.64 5.01
N SER A 429 7.26 3.36 5.76
CA SER A 429 6.49 2.81 6.86
C SER A 429 5.20 3.60 7.11
N VAL A 430 4.12 2.87 7.39
CA VAL A 430 2.78 3.39 7.67
C VAL A 430 2.26 2.73 8.94
N ASN A 431 1.85 3.54 9.93
CA ASN A 431 1.24 3.08 11.19
C ASN A 431 -0.23 3.48 11.18
N TYR A 432 -1.09 2.67 10.55
CA TYR A 432 -2.49 3.01 10.35
C TYR A 432 -3.34 2.53 11.53
N ASN A 433 -4.52 3.14 11.70
CA ASN A 433 -5.58 2.64 12.58
C ASN A 433 -6.97 2.98 12.04
N SER A 434 -8.00 2.38 12.61
CA SER A 434 -9.40 2.53 12.17
C SER A 434 -9.91 3.97 12.18
N ASN A 435 -9.37 4.86 13.03
CA ASN A 435 -9.76 6.28 13.00
C ASN A 435 -9.29 7.01 11.73
N TRP A 436 -8.35 6.44 10.96
CA TRP A 436 -7.87 7.05 9.72
C TRP A 436 -8.92 7.02 8.61
N TYR A 437 -9.93 6.15 8.69
CA TYR A 437 -11.04 6.12 7.73
C TYR A 437 -11.84 7.42 7.73
N LYS A 438 -11.93 8.10 8.88
CA LYS A 438 -12.72 9.34 9.10
C LYS A 438 -14.22 9.17 8.77
N ASP A 439 -14.68 7.92 8.85
CA ASP A 439 -16.01 7.47 8.50
C ASP A 439 -16.25 6.15 9.24
N ASP A 440 -17.16 6.16 10.21
CA ASP A 440 -17.43 5.02 11.09
C ASP A 440 -18.02 3.83 10.31
N ASP A 441 -18.78 4.07 9.24
CA ASP A 441 -19.37 3.01 8.42
C ASP A 441 -18.28 2.31 7.60
N LYS A 442 -17.37 3.08 7.02
CA LYS A 442 -16.25 2.52 6.22
C LYS A 442 -15.20 1.82 7.07
N ALA A 443 -15.05 2.24 8.33
CA ALA A 443 -14.16 1.57 9.28
C ALA A 443 -14.61 0.13 9.62
N ASN A 444 -15.87 -0.23 9.35
CA ASN A 444 -16.42 -1.58 9.57
C ASN A 444 -16.20 -2.55 8.37
N GLY A 445 -15.26 -2.21 7.48
CA GLY A 445 -14.74 -3.10 6.44
C GLY A 445 -15.40 -3.00 5.07
N GLY A 446 -14.75 -3.61 4.07
CA GLY A 446 -15.09 -3.50 2.65
C GLY A 446 -14.50 -2.27 1.92
N TRP A 447 -13.74 -1.43 2.63
CA TRP A 447 -13.14 -0.19 2.11
C TRP A 447 -11.64 -0.13 2.38
N SER A 448 -10.86 0.42 1.46
CA SER A 448 -9.43 0.67 1.65
C SER A 448 -9.17 2.05 2.27
N LEU A 449 -8.05 2.14 2.99
CA LEU A 449 -7.38 3.41 3.29
C LEU A 449 -6.50 3.81 2.11
N GLU A 450 -6.64 5.04 1.65
CA GLU A 450 -5.89 5.59 0.52
C GLU A 450 -5.07 6.83 0.95
N LEU A 451 -3.83 6.90 0.46
CA LEU A 451 -2.96 8.07 0.55
C LEU A 451 -3.50 9.21 -0.34
N ILE A 452 -3.62 10.41 0.22
CA ILE A 452 -4.16 11.60 -0.44
C ILE A 452 -3.11 12.25 -1.36
N ASP A 453 -1.94 12.61 -0.81
CA ASP A 453 -0.86 13.24 -1.57
C ASP A 453 0.44 12.41 -1.51
N PRO A 454 0.81 11.72 -2.60
CA PRO A 454 2.08 10.97 -2.71
C PRO A 454 3.36 11.80 -2.48
N ASN A 455 3.29 13.14 -2.56
CA ASN A 455 4.42 14.03 -2.32
C ASN A 455 4.46 14.56 -0.88
N ASN A 456 3.39 14.41 -0.10
CA ASN A 456 3.39 14.71 1.32
C ASN A 456 3.90 13.50 2.11
N LEU A 457 5.23 13.40 2.21
CA LEU A 457 5.92 12.25 2.82
C LEU A 457 5.79 12.18 4.36
N CYS A 458 5.26 13.24 4.97
CA CYS A 458 5.26 13.49 6.42
C CYS A 458 3.88 13.57 7.05
N GLY A 459 2.82 13.65 6.24
CA GLY A 459 1.50 13.95 6.74
C GLY A 459 0.83 12.85 7.57
N ASP A 460 1.37 11.63 7.62
CA ASP A 460 0.84 10.50 8.40
C ASP A 460 -0.70 10.43 8.34
N ALA A 461 -1.40 10.29 9.47
CA ALA A 461 -2.86 10.22 9.55
C ALA A 461 -3.60 11.36 8.82
N ASN A 462 -2.99 12.53 8.70
CA ASN A 462 -3.57 13.66 8.00
C ASN A 462 -3.55 13.48 6.47
N ASN A 463 -2.67 12.63 5.95
CA ASN A 463 -2.51 12.36 4.53
C ASN A 463 -3.16 11.03 4.08
N TRP A 464 -3.92 10.37 4.95
CA TRP A 464 -4.69 9.17 4.63
C TRP A 464 -6.18 9.40 4.93
N THR A 465 -7.05 8.74 4.17
CA THR A 465 -8.49 8.71 4.41
C THR A 465 -9.11 7.49 3.73
N ALA A 466 -10.35 7.14 4.07
CA ALA A 466 -11.07 6.09 3.36
C ALA A 466 -11.27 6.45 1.87
N THR A 467 -11.16 5.46 1.00
CA THR A 467 -11.48 5.59 -0.44
C THR A 467 -12.87 6.18 -0.66
N ILE A 468 -13.01 6.97 -1.73
CA ILE A 468 -14.30 7.47 -2.23
C ILE A 468 -14.77 6.70 -3.48
N ASP A 469 -14.03 5.68 -3.94
CA ASP A 469 -14.48 4.80 -5.01
C ASP A 469 -15.60 3.87 -4.51
N ALA A 470 -16.70 3.82 -5.26
CA ALA A 470 -17.88 3.03 -4.91
C ALA A 470 -17.63 1.50 -4.85
N LYS A 471 -16.48 1.01 -5.33
CA LYS A 471 -16.08 -0.40 -5.26
C LYS A 471 -15.36 -0.76 -3.97
N GLY A 472 -14.99 0.21 -3.14
CA GLY A 472 -14.26 -0.01 -1.90
C GLY A 472 -12.74 0.11 -2.02
N GLY A 473 -12.20 0.61 -3.14
CA GLY A 473 -10.78 0.92 -3.31
C GLY A 473 -10.37 1.04 -4.77
N THR A 474 -9.10 1.40 -5.02
CA THR A 474 -8.53 1.64 -6.36
C THR A 474 -7.29 0.80 -6.68
N PRO A 475 -7.30 -0.53 -6.46
CA PRO A 475 -6.10 -1.35 -6.61
C PRO A 475 -5.51 -1.27 -8.03
N GLY A 476 -4.21 -1.00 -8.10
CA GLY A 476 -3.42 -0.88 -9.32
C GLY A 476 -3.55 0.45 -10.04
N LYS A 477 -4.11 1.49 -9.40
CA LYS A 477 -4.44 2.78 -10.01
C LYS A 477 -4.17 3.93 -9.05
N GLN A 478 -4.21 5.15 -9.57
CA GLN A 478 -4.17 6.33 -8.73
C GLN A 478 -5.39 6.35 -7.78
N ASN A 479 -5.11 6.56 -6.50
CA ASN A 479 -6.10 6.69 -5.43
C ASN A 479 -7.24 7.66 -5.79
N SER A 480 -8.46 7.28 -5.40
CA SER A 480 -9.68 8.06 -5.61
C SER A 480 -9.66 9.40 -4.86
N VAL A 481 -8.95 9.45 -3.73
CA VAL A 481 -8.79 10.64 -2.88
C VAL A 481 -7.60 11.51 -3.24
N PHE A 482 -6.92 11.22 -4.36
CA PHE A 482 -5.72 11.93 -4.78
C PHE A 482 -5.95 13.45 -4.82
N ALA A 483 -5.15 14.19 -4.06
CA ALA A 483 -5.14 15.64 -4.05
C ALA A 483 -3.74 16.18 -3.72
N ASN A 484 -3.43 17.39 -4.18
CA ASN A 484 -2.22 18.08 -3.73
C ASN A 484 -2.49 18.65 -2.33
N LYS A 485 -1.82 18.10 -1.32
CA LYS A 485 -1.96 18.46 0.09
C LYS A 485 -0.55 18.66 0.69
N PRO A 486 0.18 19.71 0.23
CA PRO A 486 1.50 19.97 0.74
C PRO A 486 1.42 20.32 2.22
N ASP A 487 2.40 19.84 2.97
CA ASP A 487 2.59 20.23 4.35
C ASP A 487 3.29 21.61 4.40
N ALA A 488 2.63 22.58 5.02
CA ALA A 488 3.08 23.98 5.06
C ALA A 488 3.12 24.56 6.48
N GLU A 489 2.70 23.79 7.48
CA GLU A 489 2.83 24.18 8.89
C GLU A 489 4.06 23.49 9.47
N GLY A 490 4.77 24.17 10.37
CA GLY A 490 5.86 23.55 11.10
C GLY A 490 5.39 22.89 12.40
N PRO A 491 6.30 22.13 13.05
CA PRO A 491 5.96 21.36 14.24
C PRO A 491 5.56 22.28 15.40
N LYS A 492 4.63 21.82 16.22
CA LYS A 492 4.06 22.51 17.38
C LYS A 492 4.48 21.80 18.65
N LEU A 493 5.07 22.52 19.61
CA LEU A 493 5.40 21.97 20.92
C LEU A 493 4.12 21.78 21.73
N ILE A 494 3.78 20.54 22.05
CA ILE A 494 2.53 20.16 22.72
C ILE A 494 2.72 20.04 24.24
N SER A 495 3.80 19.41 24.67
CA SER A 495 4.02 19.15 26.10
C SER A 495 5.49 19.01 26.45
N ILE A 496 5.79 19.21 27.75
CA ILE A 496 7.09 18.96 28.36
C ILE A 496 6.87 18.12 29.61
N VAL A 497 7.49 16.94 29.65
CA VAL A 497 7.58 16.13 30.86
C VAL A 497 8.96 16.34 31.47
N ALA A 498 9.00 16.87 32.69
CA ALA A 498 10.22 17.16 33.41
C ALA A 498 10.52 16.12 34.48
N SER A 499 11.78 15.68 34.53
CA SER A 499 12.37 14.89 35.62
C SER A 499 13.61 15.63 36.13
N SER A 500 14.24 15.15 37.21
CA SER A 500 15.30 15.91 37.89
C SER A 500 16.44 16.40 36.99
N SER A 501 16.80 15.70 35.91
CA SER A 501 17.87 16.10 34.98
C SER A 501 17.54 15.89 33.50
N GLN A 502 16.27 15.69 33.15
CA GLN A 502 15.85 15.40 31.78
C GLN A 502 14.49 16.01 31.48
N LEU A 503 14.36 16.51 30.25
CA LEU A 503 13.09 16.95 29.66
C LEU A 503 12.73 16.03 28.48
N THR A 504 11.47 15.65 28.37
CA THR A 504 10.90 15.04 27.16
C THR A 504 9.91 16.00 26.57
N LEU A 505 10.19 16.48 25.36
CA LEU A 505 9.35 17.40 24.59
C LEU A 505 8.56 16.60 23.57
N THR A 506 7.25 16.81 23.51
CA THR A 506 6.36 16.16 22.54
C THR A 506 5.87 17.17 21.51
N PHE A 507 5.88 16.80 20.23
CA PHE A 507 5.38 17.59 19.12
C PHE A 507 4.15 16.92 18.47
N ASN A 508 3.33 17.71 17.78
CA ASN A 508 2.14 17.24 17.07
C ASN A 508 2.45 16.40 15.82
N GLU A 509 3.68 16.41 15.32
CA GLU A 509 4.05 15.82 14.04
C GLU A 509 5.52 15.37 13.99
N ARG A 510 5.87 14.65 12.92
CA ARG A 510 7.19 14.06 12.73
C ARG A 510 8.25 15.13 12.46
N LEU A 511 9.34 15.06 13.22
CA LEU A 511 10.50 15.91 13.06
C LEU A 511 11.47 15.39 11.99
N GLU A 512 12.30 16.28 11.46
CA GLU A 512 13.38 15.89 10.53
C GLU A 512 14.37 14.91 11.17
N LYS A 513 14.91 13.99 10.36
CA LYS A 513 15.92 13.00 10.79
C LYS A 513 17.08 12.93 9.79
N PRO A 514 18.34 13.14 10.22
CA PRO A 514 18.73 13.59 11.56
C PRO A 514 18.22 15.01 11.84
N LEU A 515 18.09 15.36 13.12
CA LEU A 515 17.80 16.74 13.52
C LEU A 515 18.87 17.68 12.94
N GLY A 516 18.45 18.81 12.39
CA GLY A 516 19.33 19.90 12.01
C GLY A 516 19.91 20.64 13.21
N VAL A 517 20.42 21.86 12.97
CA VAL A 517 20.95 22.72 14.04
C VAL A 517 19.77 23.36 14.79
N VAL A 518 19.27 22.65 15.80
CA VAL A 518 18.21 23.13 16.70
C VAL A 518 18.80 24.02 17.79
N SER A 519 18.18 25.17 18.05
CA SER A 519 18.55 26.06 19.15
C SER A 519 17.48 26.00 20.23
N VAL A 520 17.90 25.69 21.46
CA VAL A 520 17.01 25.61 22.62
C VAL A 520 17.51 26.59 23.68
N ASN A 521 16.62 27.47 24.12
CA ASN A 521 16.87 28.41 25.21
C ASN A 521 15.90 28.11 26.36
N ILE A 522 16.41 27.97 27.57
CA ILE A 522 15.60 27.74 28.77
C ILE A 522 15.84 28.91 29.73
N LEU A 523 14.76 29.53 30.21
CA LEU A 523 14.79 30.65 31.14
C LEU A 523 13.98 30.33 32.41
N PRO A 524 14.53 30.48 33.63
CA PRO A 524 15.94 30.79 33.96
C PRO A 524 16.95 29.80 33.35
N LEU A 525 18.21 30.22 33.19
CA LEU A 525 19.22 29.45 32.47
C LEU A 525 19.37 28.04 33.06
N LEU A 526 19.09 27.03 32.23
CA LEU A 526 19.29 25.63 32.55
C LEU A 526 20.15 24.98 31.46
N PRO A 527 21.44 24.68 31.73
CA PRO A 527 22.35 24.28 30.65
C PRO A 527 22.06 22.86 30.15
N ILE A 528 22.08 22.71 28.82
CA ILE A 528 21.79 21.47 28.10
C ILE A 528 23.10 20.71 27.84
N ALA A 529 23.16 19.44 28.22
CA ALA A 529 24.28 18.56 27.93
C ALA A 529 24.20 17.99 26.51
N ASN A 530 23.04 17.46 26.12
CA ASN A 530 22.75 16.98 24.77
C ASN A 530 21.24 16.87 24.56
N LEU A 531 20.82 16.79 23.30
CA LEU A 531 19.44 16.51 22.90
C LEU A 531 19.42 15.57 21.70
N GLY A 532 18.32 14.85 21.53
CA GLY A 532 18.09 13.99 20.37
C GLY A 532 16.67 13.45 20.30
N LEU A 533 16.31 12.89 19.14
CA LEU A 533 15.03 12.20 18.97
C LEU A 533 14.94 10.99 19.91
N SER A 534 13.81 10.80 20.59
CA SER A 534 13.66 9.75 21.60
C SER A 534 12.68 8.64 21.27
N ASN A 535 11.86 8.79 20.23
CA ASN A 535 10.88 7.78 19.83
C ASN A 535 10.96 7.45 18.34
N ALA A 536 10.44 6.27 17.96
CA ALA A 536 10.44 5.81 16.57
C ALA A 536 9.50 6.62 15.66
N ALA A 537 8.46 7.22 16.25
CA ALA A 537 7.54 8.13 15.55
C ALA A 537 8.19 9.48 15.20
N LEU A 538 9.38 9.80 15.74
CA LEU A 538 10.10 11.06 15.52
C LEU A 538 9.31 12.30 15.98
N THR A 539 8.42 12.14 16.95
CA THR A 539 7.59 13.23 17.51
C THR A 539 8.09 13.69 18.88
N GLU A 540 9.18 13.12 19.40
CA GLU A 540 9.72 13.48 20.70
C GLU A 540 11.21 13.85 20.64
N ILE A 541 11.57 14.91 21.36
CA ILE A 541 12.95 15.28 21.67
C ILE A 541 13.20 15.07 23.16
N LYS A 542 14.24 14.29 23.48
CA LYS A 542 14.76 14.15 24.83
C LYS A 542 15.97 15.07 25.02
N ILE A 543 15.91 15.92 26.03
CA ILE A 543 16.97 16.84 26.42
C ILE A 543 17.57 16.36 27.74
N ASN A 544 18.86 16.03 27.72
CA ASN A 544 19.63 15.76 28.93
C ASN A 544 20.26 17.06 29.40
N LEU A 545 20.04 17.42 30.66
CA LEU A 545 20.53 18.64 31.27
C LEU A 545 21.87 18.37 31.96
N SER A 546 22.78 19.36 31.96
CA SER A 546 24.04 19.24 32.70
C SER A 546 23.91 19.59 34.18
N GLN A 547 22.76 20.15 34.58
CA GLN A 547 22.43 20.50 35.95
C GLN A 547 20.98 20.07 36.26
N PRO A 548 20.67 19.70 37.51
CA PRO A 548 19.32 19.32 37.87
C PRO A 548 18.36 20.52 37.83
N ILE A 549 17.10 20.27 37.51
CA ILE A 549 16.02 21.26 37.55
C ILE A 549 15.79 21.66 39.01
N ALA A 550 15.84 22.96 39.30
CA ALA A 550 15.49 23.45 40.63
C ALA A 550 13.99 23.25 40.91
N PRO A 551 13.59 22.67 42.07
CA PRO A 551 12.19 22.59 42.45
C PRO A 551 11.61 24.00 42.69
N ARG A 552 10.28 24.14 42.58
CA ARG A 552 9.53 25.40 42.86
C ARG A 552 9.91 26.60 41.98
N GLN A 553 10.54 26.33 40.84
CA GLN A 553 10.93 27.33 39.88
C GLN A 553 10.17 27.08 38.58
N LEU A 554 9.49 28.12 38.07
CA LEU A 554 8.95 28.11 36.72
C LEU A 554 10.09 28.32 35.72
N TYR A 555 10.11 27.50 34.68
CA TYR A 555 10.97 27.66 33.51
C TYR A 555 10.11 27.83 32.27
N THR A 556 10.62 28.60 31.31
CA THR A 556 10.08 28.70 29.95
C THR A 556 11.13 28.15 29.00
N ILE A 557 10.77 27.17 28.18
CA ILE A 557 11.61 26.75 27.05
C ILE A 557 11.21 27.54 25.81
N GLN A 558 12.18 27.90 24.98
CA GLN A 558 11.98 28.40 23.63
C GLN A 558 12.85 27.59 22.66
N ILE A 559 12.25 27.13 21.56
CA ILE A 559 12.91 26.34 20.54
C ILE A 559 12.93 27.14 19.24
N THR A 560 14.05 27.19 18.54
CA THR A 560 14.14 27.81 17.20
C THR A 560 14.93 26.91 16.28
N ASN A 561 14.74 27.07 14.97
CA ASN A 561 15.37 26.26 13.92
C ASN A 561 15.04 24.76 13.98
N LEU A 562 13.93 24.38 14.64
CA LEU A 562 13.40 23.02 14.56
C LEU A 562 12.54 22.88 13.31
N ARG A 563 12.72 21.79 12.55
CA ARG A 563 11.90 21.47 11.38
C ARG A 563 11.17 20.14 11.55
N ASP A 564 10.01 20.06 10.91
CA ASP A 564 9.37 18.77 10.60
C ASP A 564 10.13 18.05 9.49
N CYS A 565 9.71 16.83 9.15
CA CYS A 565 10.32 16.08 8.07
C CYS A 565 9.99 16.60 6.65
N ALA A 566 9.00 17.50 6.49
CA ALA A 566 8.70 18.19 5.24
C ALA A 566 9.60 19.43 5.05
N GLY A 567 10.31 19.85 6.09
CA GLY A 567 11.25 20.96 6.12
C GLY A 567 10.64 22.27 6.61
N ASN A 568 9.39 22.31 7.08
CA ASN A 568 8.81 23.54 7.61
C ASN A 568 9.34 23.83 9.01
N LEU A 569 9.50 25.12 9.32
CA LEU A 569 10.06 25.58 10.59
C LEU A 569 8.97 25.75 11.65
N ILE A 570 9.30 25.40 12.89
CA ILE A 570 8.48 25.72 14.06
C ILE A 570 8.15 27.22 14.09
N GLN A 571 6.86 27.54 14.27
CA GLN A 571 6.36 28.90 14.27
C GLN A 571 6.37 29.52 15.67
N ASP A 572 6.47 30.84 15.78
CA ASP A 572 6.64 31.56 17.06
C ASP A 572 5.53 31.34 18.09
N ASN A 573 4.30 31.08 17.63
CA ASN A 573 3.16 30.76 18.48
C ASN A 573 3.20 29.33 19.05
N PHE A 574 4.07 28.46 18.54
CA PHE A 574 4.18 27.07 18.96
C PHE A 574 5.57 26.70 19.49
N ASN A 575 6.47 27.69 19.62
CA ASN A 575 7.87 27.46 19.94
C ASN A 575 8.23 27.66 21.42
N LYS A 576 7.25 27.96 22.27
CA LYS A 576 7.41 28.23 23.70
C LYS A 576 6.42 27.44 24.53
N LEU A 577 6.88 26.92 25.67
CA LEU A 577 6.02 26.32 26.69
C LEU A 577 6.68 26.46 28.07
N ASP A 578 5.85 26.65 29.09
CA ASP A 578 6.30 26.68 30.47
C ASP A 578 6.34 25.27 31.07
N PHE A 579 7.31 25.02 31.94
CA PHE A 579 7.42 23.78 32.70
C PHE A 579 8.03 24.02 34.08
N ALA A 580 7.84 23.06 34.98
CA ALA A 580 8.47 23.02 36.28
C ALA A 580 8.74 21.56 36.67
N LEU A 581 9.66 21.34 37.61
CA LEU A 581 9.85 20.01 38.20
C LEU A 581 8.70 19.72 39.17
N PRO A 582 7.84 18.71 38.92
CA PRO A 582 6.79 18.36 39.86
C PRO A 582 7.37 17.77 41.15
N GLU A 583 6.80 18.15 42.29
CA GLU A 583 7.07 17.55 43.60
C GLU A 583 5.83 16.77 44.06
N ASN A 584 6.06 15.73 44.88
CA ASN A 584 4.95 15.01 45.50
C ASN A 584 4.20 15.91 46.49
N ALA A 585 2.87 15.89 46.41
CA ALA A 585 2.00 16.52 47.38
C ALA A 585 1.99 15.72 48.69
N ASP A 586 2.11 16.44 49.80
CA ASP A 586 1.93 15.94 51.16
C ASP A 586 0.57 16.43 51.74
N SER A 587 0.18 15.92 52.91
CA SER A 587 -1.06 16.33 53.58
C SER A 587 -1.18 17.84 53.65
N LEU A 588 -2.35 18.35 53.26
CA LEU A 588 -2.70 19.77 53.25
C LEU A 588 -1.90 20.65 52.26
N ASP A 589 -1.12 20.08 51.33
CA ASP A 589 -0.53 20.85 50.23
C ASP A 589 -1.60 21.26 49.21
N VAL A 590 -2.53 20.35 48.92
CA VAL A 590 -3.70 20.58 48.08
C VAL A 590 -4.95 20.38 48.91
N LEU A 591 -5.83 21.37 48.90
CA LEU A 591 -7.00 21.46 49.75
C LEU A 591 -8.28 21.50 48.94
N VAL A 592 -9.36 20.96 49.49
CA VAL A 592 -10.71 21.25 48.96
C VAL A 592 -11.04 22.71 49.32
N ASN A 593 -11.44 23.49 48.33
CA ASN A 593 -11.67 24.93 48.46
C ASN A 593 -13.13 25.33 48.24
N GLU A 594 -13.80 24.70 47.29
CA GLU A 594 -15.19 24.99 46.97
C GLU A 594 -15.88 23.70 46.51
N LEU A 595 -17.15 23.53 46.87
CA LEU A 595 -17.94 22.36 46.51
C LEU A 595 -19.34 22.77 46.06
N LEU A 596 -19.73 22.34 44.86
CA LEU A 596 -21.12 22.34 44.40
C LEU A 596 -21.60 20.88 44.30
N PHE A 597 -22.59 20.54 45.12
CA PHE A 597 -23.17 19.19 45.24
C PHE A 597 -24.69 19.16 45.02
N ASN A 598 -25.29 20.31 44.67
CA ASN A 598 -26.69 20.45 44.30
C ASN A 598 -26.77 21.42 43.11
N PRO A 599 -26.43 20.98 41.89
CA PRO A 599 -26.30 21.86 40.72
C PRO A 599 -27.67 22.29 40.19
N ARG A 600 -27.70 23.36 39.39
CA ARG A 600 -28.93 23.80 38.70
C ARG A 600 -29.47 22.69 37.77
N PRO A 601 -30.75 22.70 37.37
CA PRO A 601 -31.27 21.71 36.43
C PRO A 601 -30.46 21.68 35.13
N GLY A 602 -29.98 20.49 34.76
CA GLY A 602 -29.09 20.30 33.61
C GLY A 602 -27.64 20.75 33.85
N GLY A 603 -27.29 21.12 35.07
CA GLY A 603 -25.93 21.42 35.52
C GLY A 603 -25.14 20.18 35.93
N VAL A 604 -23.92 20.41 36.40
CA VAL A 604 -22.99 19.38 36.86
C VAL A 604 -22.34 19.79 38.17
N ASP A 605 -22.00 18.81 39.00
CA ASP A 605 -21.25 19.03 40.21
C ASP A 605 -19.83 19.53 39.93
N PHE A 606 -19.23 20.18 40.92
CA PHE A 606 -17.80 20.44 40.88
C PHE A 606 -17.15 20.44 42.25
N VAL A 607 -15.86 20.12 42.25
CA VAL A 607 -14.96 20.30 43.38
C VAL A 607 -13.85 21.21 42.93
N GLU A 608 -13.67 22.33 43.61
CA GLU A 608 -12.49 23.17 43.42
C GLU A 608 -11.42 22.79 44.44
N ILE A 609 -10.19 22.67 43.95
CA ILE A 609 -9.01 22.46 44.78
C ILE A 609 -8.07 23.66 44.73
N TYR A 610 -7.38 23.90 45.84
CA TYR A 610 -6.39 24.96 45.98
C TYR A 610 -5.03 24.38 46.37
N ASN A 611 -3.99 24.72 45.62
CA ASN A 611 -2.61 24.40 46.00
C ASN A 611 -2.07 25.44 46.97
N ARG A 612 -2.09 25.11 48.26
CA ARG A 612 -1.56 25.96 49.34
C ARG A 612 -0.03 25.93 49.40
N SER A 613 0.60 24.90 48.84
CA SER A 613 2.04 24.72 48.91
C SER A 613 2.80 25.60 47.91
N ALA A 614 4.11 25.72 48.10
CA ALA A 614 5.02 26.33 47.12
C ALA A 614 5.43 25.35 46.00
N LYS A 615 4.86 24.14 45.95
CA LYS A 615 5.23 23.07 45.02
C LYS A 615 4.42 23.17 43.73
N TYR A 616 5.04 22.79 42.62
CA TYR A 616 4.30 22.39 41.41
C TYR A 616 3.89 20.93 41.58
N ILE A 617 2.60 20.63 41.48
CA ILE A 617 2.07 19.30 41.79
C ILE A 617 1.43 18.71 40.55
N ASN A 618 1.92 17.54 40.11
CA ASN A 618 1.25 16.81 39.05
C ASN A 618 0.04 16.05 39.62
N LEU A 619 -1.15 16.32 39.07
CA LEU A 619 -2.40 15.70 39.48
C LEU A 619 -2.68 14.36 38.80
N LYS A 620 -1.84 13.94 37.83
CA LYS A 620 -1.95 12.62 37.23
C LYS A 620 -1.90 11.55 38.30
N ASP A 621 -2.82 10.58 38.20
CA ASP A 621 -3.00 9.49 39.15
C ASP A 621 -3.48 9.91 40.55
N PHE A 622 -3.84 11.18 40.76
CA PHE A 622 -4.61 11.59 41.94
C PHE A 622 -6.04 11.09 41.80
N ARG A 623 -6.76 10.99 42.91
CA ARG A 623 -8.13 10.48 42.94
C ARG A 623 -9.06 11.37 43.74
N LEU A 624 -10.26 11.53 43.22
CA LEU A 624 -11.42 12.02 43.95
C LEU A 624 -12.24 10.83 44.42
N ALA A 625 -12.73 10.85 45.65
CA ALA A 625 -13.46 9.73 46.22
C ALA A 625 -14.44 10.18 47.31
N ASN A 626 -15.45 9.36 47.59
CA ASN A 626 -16.23 9.51 48.82
C ASN A 626 -15.43 8.92 50.00
N PHE A 627 -15.61 9.46 51.20
CA PHE A 627 -14.93 9.05 52.42
C PHE A 627 -15.92 8.87 53.58
N GLU A 628 -16.22 7.62 53.90
CA GLU A 628 -17.24 7.24 54.88
C GLU A 628 -16.64 6.32 55.95
N ASN A 629 -16.83 6.66 57.23
CA ASN A 629 -16.38 5.85 58.37
C ASN A 629 -14.88 5.46 58.29
N GLY A 630 -14.04 6.36 57.77
CA GLY A 630 -12.60 6.12 57.60
C GLY A 630 -12.22 5.33 56.33
N VAL A 631 -13.18 5.03 55.45
CA VAL A 631 -12.98 4.20 54.25
C VAL A 631 -13.24 5.01 52.98
N VAL A 632 -12.32 4.88 52.03
CA VAL A 632 -12.42 5.45 50.68
C VAL A 632 -13.37 4.60 49.81
N LYS A 633 -14.33 5.24 49.15
CA LYS A 633 -15.34 4.62 48.26
C LYS A 633 -15.46 5.40 46.94
N ASN A 634 -15.99 4.75 45.90
CA ASN A 634 -16.29 5.35 44.58
C ASN A 634 -15.15 6.18 43.98
N SER A 635 -13.91 5.73 44.15
CA SER A 635 -12.74 6.49 43.75
C SER A 635 -12.63 6.62 42.23
N LYS A 636 -12.40 7.84 41.75
CA LYS A 636 -12.17 8.20 40.35
C LYS A 636 -10.78 8.78 40.17
N THR A 637 -10.04 8.25 39.21
CA THR A 637 -8.66 8.66 38.94
C THR A 637 -8.61 9.79 37.93
N ILE A 638 -7.79 10.80 38.21
CA ILE A 638 -7.43 11.85 37.27
C ILE A 638 -6.37 11.28 36.32
N SER A 639 -6.76 11.02 35.07
CA SER A 639 -5.88 10.44 34.04
C SER A 639 -5.06 11.48 33.28
N VAL A 640 -5.42 12.76 33.41
CA VAL A 640 -4.79 13.87 32.69
C VAL A 640 -3.49 14.30 33.37
N ASP A 641 -2.45 14.51 32.57
CA ASP A 641 -1.18 15.10 33.03
C ASP A 641 -1.36 16.61 33.20
N TYR A 642 -1.58 17.06 34.44
CA TYR A 642 -1.85 18.45 34.76
C TYR A 642 -0.98 18.90 35.94
N ILE A 643 -0.19 19.96 35.71
CA ILE A 643 0.63 20.58 36.74
C ILE A 643 -0.15 21.71 37.41
N LEU A 644 -0.55 21.49 38.66
CA LEU A 644 -1.14 22.51 39.51
C LEU A 644 -0.04 23.41 40.08
N ALA A 645 -0.05 24.68 39.67
CA ALA A 645 0.93 25.67 40.11
C ALA A 645 0.76 26.04 41.59
N PRO A 646 1.81 26.54 42.27
CA PRO A 646 1.69 27.09 43.62
C PRO A 646 0.60 28.16 43.72
N THR A 647 -0.11 28.23 44.84
CA THR A 647 -1.10 29.29 45.15
C THR A 647 -2.18 29.45 44.07
N SER A 648 -2.57 28.35 43.42
CA SER A 648 -3.53 28.36 42.31
C SER A 648 -4.75 27.50 42.59
N TYR A 649 -5.85 27.85 41.91
CA TYR A 649 -7.16 27.20 42.01
C TYR A 649 -7.41 26.36 40.76
N LEU A 650 -8.06 25.21 40.92
CA LEU A 650 -8.46 24.35 39.81
C LEU A 650 -9.82 23.70 40.09
N VAL A 651 -10.74 23.85 39.16
CA VAL A 651 -12.07 23.25 39.19
C VAL A 651 -12.04 21.89 38.51
N LEU A 652 -12.51 20.87 39.22
CA LEU A 652 -12.66 19.49 38.75
C LEU A 652 -14.16 19.20 38.55
N THR A 653 -14.56 18.85 37.33
CA THR A 653 -15.96 18.58 36.98
C THR A 653 -16.08 17.62 35.78
N THR A 654 -17.24 17.00 35.61
CA THR A 654 -17.52 16.10 34.46
C THR A 654 -17.77 16.87 33.17
N ASP A 655 -18.27 18.10 33.24
CA ASP A 655 -18.53 18.95 32.07
C ASP A 655 -18.19 20.43 32.34
N PRO A 656 -16.94 20.86 32.04
CA PRO A 656 -16.55 22.25 32.19
C PRO A 656 -17.35 23.23 31.31
N VAL A 657 -17.90 22.79 30.18
CA VAL A 657 -18.64 23.66 29.26
C VAL A 657 -19.98 24.05 29.86
N VAL A 658 -20.71 23.05 30.38
CA VAL A 658 -21.98 23.27 31.08
C VAL A 658 -21.78 24.18 32.29
N LEU A 659 -20.75 23.90 33.09
CA LEU A 659 -20.50 24.65 34.32
C LEU A 659 -20.16 26.13 34.04
N LYS A 660 -19.29 26.41 33.06
CA LYS A 660 -18.94 27.78 32.65
C LYS A 660 -20.15 28.58 32.16
N ALA A 661 -21.08 27.92 31.46
CA ALA A 661 -22.30 28.56 30.98
C ALA A 661 -23.24 28.97 32.12
N GLN A 662 -23.22 28.26 33.24
CA GLN A 662 -24.06 28.56 34.41
C GLN A 662 -23.43 29.59 35.36
N TYR A 663 -22.09 29.65 35.41
CA TYR A 663 -21.31 30.56 36.25
C TYR A 663 -20.39 31.45 35.41
N LEU A 664 -20.96 32.53 34.87
CA LEU A 664 -20.31 33.42 33.90
C LEU A 664 -19.09 34.19 34.41
N GLN A 665 -18.88 34.25 35.74
CA GLN A 665 -17.71 34.90 36.35
C GLN A 665 -16.50 33.95 36.50
N SER A 666 -16.62 32.72 36.00
CA SER A 666 -15.58 31.70 36.10
C SER A 666 -14.29 32.04 35.35
N VAL A 667 -13.16 31.52 35.82
CA VAL A 667 -11.86 31.67 35.14
C VAL A 667 -11.61 30.49 34.20
N GLU A 668 -11.82 30.71 32.90
CA GLU A 668 -11.89 29.62 31.91
C GLU A 668 -10.68 28.66 31.89
N LYS A 669 -9.48 29.16 32.18
CA LYS A 669 -8.23 28.38 32.16
C LYS A 669 -8.07 27.43 33.37
N ASN A 670 -8.86 27.62 34.43
CA ASN A 670 -8.73 26.89 35.70
C ASN A 670 -9.76 25.75 35.82
N PHE A 671 -10.01 25.03 34.73
CA PHE A 671 -10.94 23.89 34.70
C PHE A 671 -10.27 22.65 34.14
N LEU A 672 -10.51 21.51 34.77
CA LEU A 672 -10.07 20.20 34.32
C LEU A 672 -11.27 19.25 34.28
N LYS A 673 -11.53 18.67 33.09
CA LYS A 673 -12.54 17.62 32.94
C LYS A 673 -12.03 16.33 33.57
N VAL A 674 -12.79 15.77 34.52
CA VAL A 674 -12.47 14.51 35.19
C VAL A 674 -13.74 13.69 35.44
N ASP A 675 -13.58 12.40 35.68
CA ASP A 675 -14.65 11.60 36.26
C ASP A 675 -14.81 11.96 37.75
N MET A 676 -16.06 12.09 38.20
CA MET A 676 -16.38 12.47 39.59
C MET A 676 -17.01 11.30 40.35
N PRO A 677 -16.72 11.14 41.66
CA PRO A 677 -17.58 10.33 42.52
C PRO A 677 -18.98 10.98 42.59
N GLY A 678 -20.02 10.18 42.90
CA GLY A 678 -21.34 10.75 43.13
C GLY A 678 -21.33 11.65 44.37
N LEU A 679 -21.98 12.81 44.27
CA LEU A 679 -22.20 13.75 45.35
C LEU A 679 -23.71 13.81 45.60
N ASN A 680 -24.15 13.43 46.80
CA ASN A 680 -25.57 13.51 47.17
C ASN A 680 -25.94 14.94 47.56
N ASP A 681 -27.16 15.37 47.21
CA ASP A 681 -27.68 16.73 47.48
C ASP A 681 -27.96 17.01 48.97
N ASP A 682 -28.13 15.97 49.81
CA ASP A 682 -28.43 16.12 51.24
C ASP A 682 -27.15 16.21 52.10
N GLU A 683 -26.35 15.14 52.11
CA GLU A 683 -25.08 15.07 52.83
C GLU A 683 -24.16 14.03 52.21
N GLY A 684 -22.85 14.22 52.37
CA GLY A 684 -21.87 13.35 51.78
C GLY A 684 -20.43 13.74 52.11
N SER A 685 -19.52 13.25 51.28
CA SER A 685 -18.10 13.53 51.45
C SER A 685 -17.34 13.53 50.13
N ILE A 686 -16.28 14.33 50.09
CA ILE A 686 -15.28 14.32 49.03
C ILE A 686 -13.89 14.28 49.65
N ALA A 687 -13.03 13.39 49.15
CA ALA A 687 -11.64 13.25 49.55
C ALA A 687 -10.73 13.37 48.34
N LEU A 688 -9.62 14.08 48.53
CA LEU A 688 -8.54 14.18 47.56
C LEU A 688 -7.39 13.26 47.98
N ILE A 689 -7.00 12.35 47.09
CA ILE A 689 -6.00 11.31 47.37
C ILE A 689 -4.89 11.42 46.35
N ASN A 690 -3.63 11.45 46.79
CA ASN A 690 -2.49 11.49 45.87
C ASN A 690 -2.19 10.10 45.25
N ASN A 691 -1.25 10.09 44.31
CA ASN A 691 -0.74 8.88 43.65
C ASN A 691 -0.04 7.86 44.58
N GLN A 692 0.22 8.24 45.84
CA GLN A 692 0.77 7.35 46.89
C GLN A 692 -0.31 6.83 47.85
N ASN A 693 -1.59 6.97 47.49
CA ASN A 693 -2.75 6.59 48.31
C ASN A 693 -2.89 7.37 49.63
N LYS A 694 -2.27 8.55 49.74
CA LYS A 694 -2.38 9.43 50.91
C LYS A 694 -3.53 10.41 50.71
N ILE A 695 -4.42 10.50 51.71
CA ILE A 695 -5.47 11.52 51.74
C ILE A 695 -4.81 12.88 52.04
N LEU A 696 -4.94 13.82 51.11
CA LEU A 696 -4.38 15.16 51.22
C LEU A 696 -5.31 16.07 52.02
N ASP A 697 -6.60 16.02 51.70
CA ASP A 697 -7.68 16.73 52.37
C ASP A 697 -9.01 15.98 52.12
N TYR A 698 -9.99 16.19 52.99
CA TYR A 698 -11.35 15.68 52.79
C TYR A 698 -12.37 16.60 53.47
N PHE A 699 -13.54 16.70 52.87
CA PHE A 699 -14.64 17.51 53.35
C PHE A 699 -15.90 16.67 53.50
N LEU A 700 -16.46 16.67 54.72
CA LEU A 700 -17.77 16.14 55.06
C LEU A 700 -18.77 17.29 54.94
N TYR A 701 -19.66 17.21 53.97
CA TYR A 701 -20.59 18.28 53.64
C TYR A 701 -22.05 17.87 53.94
N SER A 702 -22.89 18.87 54.18
CA SER A 702 -24.35 18.73 54.30
C SER A 702 -25.03 20.00 53.80
N ASP A 703 -26.20 19.86 53.21
CA ASP A 703 -27.14 20.91 52.84
C ASP A 703 -27.37 21.93 53.98
N LYS A 704 -27.34 21.48 55.24
CA LYS A 704 -27.46 22.31 56.45
C LYS A 704 -26.31 23.29 56.66
N LEU A 705 -25.20 23.15 55.95
CA LEU A 705 -24.12 24.15 55.96
C LEU A 705 -24.47 25.40 55.15
N HIS A 706 -25.52 25.34 54.31
CA HIS A 706 -26.02 26.54 53.66
C HIS A 706 -26.70 27.50 54.63
N SER A 707 -26.66 28.79 54.29
CA SER A 707 -27.36 29.80 55.08
C SER A 707 -28.87 29.54 55.08
N THR A 708 -29.47 29.53 56.26
CA THR A 708 -30.93 29.41 56.44
C THR A 708 -31.72 30.59 55.84
N PHE A 709 -31.03 31.66 55.41
CA PHE A 709 -31.62 32.81 54.72
C PHE A 709 -31.72 32.63 53.21
N LEU A 710 -31.13 31.57 52.64
CA LEU A 710 -31.32 31.22 51.23
C LEU A 710 -32.71 30.60 51.04
N LYS A 711 -33.47 31.14 50.09
CA LYS A 711 -34.78 30.57 49.70
C LYS A 711 -34.62 29.24 48.96
N ASP A 712 -33.51 29.11 48.23
CA ASP A 712 -33.17 27.97 47.40
C ASP A 712 -31.65 27.80 47.43
N THR A 713 -31.18 26.57 47.62
CA THR A 713 -29.76 26.21 47.65
C THR A 713 -29.30 25.57 46.34
N GLU A 714 -30.22 25.35 45.39
CA GLU A 714 -29.90 24.81 44.08
C GLU A 714 -28.97 25.76 43.30
N GLY A 715 -27.83 25.23 42.86
CA GLY A 715 -26.78 26.00 42.20
C GLY A 715 -25.96 26.92 43.12
N VAL A 716 -26.03 26.74 44.44
CA VAL A 716 -25.21 27.49 45.40
C VAL A 716 -24.09 26.59 45.92
N SER A 717 -22.84 27.00 45.77
CA SER A 717 -21.70 26.25 46.31
C SER A 717 -21.44 26.55 47.79
N LEU A 718 -20.72 25.63 48.44
CA LEU A 718 -20.06 25.88 49.72
C LEU A 718 -18.62 26.30 49.45
N GLU A 719 -18.24 27.44 49.99
CA GLU A 719 -16.91 28.03 49.89
C GLU A 719 -16.18 27.92 51.24
N ARG A 720 -14.92 27.49 51.18
CA ARG A 720 -14.02 27.52 52.32
C ARG A 720 -13.63 28.95 52.67
N ILE A 721 -13.62 29.27 53.96
CA ILE A 721 -13.28 30.60 54.49
C ILE A 721 -11.78 30.73 54.74
N SER A 722 -11.16 29.73 55.38
CA SER A 722 -9.74 29.75 55.78
C SER A 722 -9.03 28.43 55.50
N PHE A 723 -7.84 28.54 54.93
CA PHE A 723 -6.92 27.41 54.70
C PHE A 723 -6.13 27.00 55.94
N PHE A 724 -6.22 27.76 57.04
CA PHE A 724 -5.55 27.45 58.31
C PHE A 724 -6.46 26.77 59.32
N GLN A 725 -7.78 26.87 59.13
CA GLN A 725 -8.77 26.16 59.91
C GLN A 725 -8.98 24.74 59.35
N ASN A 726 -9.43 23.84 60.21
CA ASN A 726 -9.71 22.47 59.83
C ASN A 726 -10.78 22.43 58.73
N THR A 727 -10.61 21.57 57.73
CA THR A 727 -11.57 21.42 56.63
C THR A 727 -12.95 20.98 57.11
N ASN A 728 -13.05 20.24 58.22
CA ASN A 728 -14.32 19.73 58.74
C ASN A 728 -14.86 20.55 59.93
N GLU A 729 -14.29 21.73 60.20
CA GLU A 729 -14.94 22.72 61.06
C GLU A 729 -16.09 23.37 60.29
N THR A 730 -17.33 23.19 60.75
CA THR A 730 -18.52 23.70 60.06
C THR A 730 -18.53 25.23 59.93
N SER A 731 -17.89 25.94 60.86
CA SER A 731 -17.70 27.40 60.81
C SER A 731 -16.73 27.86 59.73
N ASN A 732 -15.98 26.96 59.09
CA ASN A 732 -15.00 27.25 58.05
C ASN A 732 -15.58 27.17 56.63
N TRP A 733 -16.89 26.91 56.50
CA TRP A 733 -17.59 26.83 55.22
C TRP A 733 -18.80 27.74 55.21
N LYS A 734 -19.07 28.32 54.05
CA LYS A 734 -20.20 29.23 53.88
C LYS A 734 -20.77 29.16 52.48
N SER A 735 -22.06 29.42 52.34
CA SER A 735 -22.66 29.60 51.02
C SER A 735 -22.00 30.73 50.25
N ALA A 736 -21.72 30.49 48.98
CA ALA A 736 -21.28 31.52 48.06
C ALA A 736 -22.30 32.66 47.99
N SER A 737 -21.78 33.89 47.82
CA SER A 737 -22.61 35.09 47.76
C SER A 737 -23.39 35.15 46.45
N SER A 738 -24.63 35.66 46.51
CA SER A 738 -25.41 35.98 45.30
C SER A 738 -24.70 37.00 44.40
N ASN A 739 -23.91 37.91 44.97
CA ASN A 739 -23.13 38.90 44.21
C ASN A 739 -22.00 38.27 43.40
N ALA A 740 -21.46 37.14 43.86
CA ALA A 740 -20.49 36.32 43.13
C ALA A 740 -21.17 35.38 42.11
N GLY A 741 -22.52 35.37 42.04
CA GLY A 741 -23.27 34.48 41.18
C GLY A 741 -23.53 33.09 41.77
N PHE A 742 -23.44 32.96 43.11
CA PHE A 742 -23.63 31.73 43.89
C PHE A 742 -22.54 30.64 43.74
N ALA A 743 -21.42 30.94 43.08
CA ALA A 743 -20.19 30.15 43.13
C ALA A 743 -18.99 30.96 42.59
N THR A 744 -17.77 30.59 42.93
CA THR A 744 -16.51 31.24 42.50
C THR A 744 -15.54 30.34 41.71
N PRO A 745 -16.01 29.52 40.76
CA PRO A 745 -15.17 28.51 40.13
C PRO A 745 -14.02 29.12 39.31
N GLY A 746 -12.81 28.75 39.70
CA GLY A 746 -11.54 29.09 39.10
C GLY A 746 -10.85 30.29 39.73
N TYR A 747 -11.37 30.88 40.81
CA TYR A 747 -10.77 32.04 41.46
C TYR A 747 -11.03 32.07 42.97
N ILE A 748 -10.54 33.12 43.64
CA ILE A 748 -10.65 33.25 45.09
C ILE A 748 -12.12 33.32 45.55
N ASN A 749 -12.45 32.50 46.56
CA ASN A 749 -13.79 32.46 47.16
C ASN A 749 -14.27 33.84 47.63
N ALA A 750 -15.57 34.11 47.47
CA ALA A 750 -16.18 35.35 47.93
C ALA A 750 -16.13 35.52 49.46
N ASN A 751 -16.11 34.39 50.18
CA ASN A 751 -15.98 34.33 51.63
C ASN A 751 -14.54 34.15 52.13
N ALA A 752 -13.52 34.13 51.26
CA ALA A 752 -12.13 33.88 51.65
C ALA A 752 -11.61 34.93 52.63
N ARG A 753 -10.94 34.47 53.69
CA ARG A 753 -10.29 35.33 54.70
C ARG A 753 -8.78 35.41 54.45
N PRO A 754 -8.20 36.62 54.28
CA PRO A 754 -6.74 36.82 54.17
C PRO A 754 -5.96 36.37 55.41
N GLU A 755 -4.70 35.96 55.22
CA GLU A 755 -3.83 35.39 56.26
C GLU A 755 -3.53 36.33 57.45
N ASN A 756 -3.67 37.65 57.27
CA ASN A 756 -3.37 38.69 58.26
C ASN A 756 -4.61 39.52 58.65
N PHE A 757 -5.69 38.87 59.05
CA PHE A 757 -6.90 39.58 59.50
C PHE A 757 -6.87 39.88 61.00
N GLY A 758 -6.80 41.16 61.37
CA GLY A 758 -6.97 41.62 62.76
C GLY A 758 -8.39 41.31 63.27
N ASN A 759 -8.50 40.97 64.55
CA ASN A 759 -9.74 40.48 65.18
C ASN A 759 -10.73 41.60 65.59
N GLU A 760 -10.70 42.77 64.94
CA GLU A 760 -11.58 43.89 65.31
C GLU A 760 -12.63 44.18 64.22
N ASN A 761 -13.90 44.01 64.61
CA ASN A 761 -15.06 44.44 63.82
C ASN A 761 -15.13 45.97 63.77
N SER A 762 -15.13 46.54 62.57
CA SER A 762 -15.09 47.98 62.39
C SER A 762 -15.99 48.47 61.26
N ILE A 763 -16.57 49.66 61.48
CA ILE A 763 -17.27 50.46 60.47
C ILE A 763 -16.54 51.81 60.37
N SER A 764 -16.29 52.28 59.16
CA SER A 764 -15.77 53.61 58.87
C SER A 764 -16.60 54.29 57.78
N VAL A 765 -16.59 55.63 57.78
CA VAL A 765 -17.33 56.45 56.81
C VAL A 765 -16.31 57.36 56.14
N ASP A 766 -16.21 57.28 54.82
CA ASP A 766 -15.21 58.02 54.03
C ASP A 766 -15.77 58.50 52.66
N PRO A 767 -15.71 59.81 52.36
CA PRO A 767 -15.37 60.89 53.28
C PRO A 767 -16.49 61.08 54.32
N GLU A 768 -16.11 61.44 55.56
CA GLU A 768 -17.09 61.77 56.60
C GLU A 768 -17.93 63.01 56.25
N VAL A 769 -17.42 63.87 55.36
CA VAL A 769 -18.07 65.08 54.86
C VAL A 769 -18.12 65.01 53.34
N PHE A 770 -19.30 65.10 52.75
CA PHE A 770 -19.47 65.08 51.29
C PHE A 770 -20.43 66.20 50.83
N SER A 771 -20.29 66.65 49.58
CA SER A 771 -21.07 67.74 48.98
C SER A 771 -21.82 67.24 47.75
N ILE A 772 -23.14 67.24 47.83
CA ILE A 772 -24.06 66.73 46.80
C ILE A 772 -23.85 67.39 45.42
N GLN A 773 -23.25 68.57 45.37
CA GLN A 773 -23.07 69.36 44.14
C GLN A 773 -21.63 69.33 43.59
N GLN A 774 -20.71 68.58 44.20
CA GLN A 774 -19.31 68.50 43.76
C GLN A 774 -19.00 67.13 43.13
N PRO A 775 -18.76 67.06 41.80
CA PRO A 775 -18.42 65.79 41.14
C PRO A 775 -17.16 65.16 41.76
N GLY A 776 -17.26 63.92 42.22
CA GLY A 776 -16.16 63.18 42.87
C GLY A 776 -16.09 63.31 44.39
N GLN A 777 -16.94 64.15 45.00
CA GLN A 777 -17.20 64.21 46.45
C GLN A 777 -18.71 64.24 46.75
N ASP A 778 -19.52 63.70 45.83
CA ASP A 778 -20.98 63.72 45.84
C ASP A 778 -21.60 62.60 46.69
N PHE A 779 -20.78 61.75 47.30
CA PHE A 779 -21.23 60.65 48.15
C PHE A 779 -20.22 60.28 49.22
N SER A 780 -20.71 59.60 50.25
CA SER A 780 -19.90 58.92 51.27
C SER A 780 -19.98 57.41 51.08
N LYS A 781 -18.87 56.72 51.35
CA LYS A 781 -18.83 55.27 51.52
C LYS A 781 -18.94 54.91 53.00
N ILE A 782 -19.70 53.88 53.30
CA ILE A 782 -19.83 53.26 54.63
C ILE A 782 -19.08 51.93 54.52
N ASN A 783 -17.80 51.94 54.86
CA ASN A 783 -16.95 50.76 54.78
C ASN A 783 -17.15 49.89 56.02
N TYR A 784 -17.12 48.58 55.83
CA TYR A 784 -17.19 47.60 56.90
C TYR A 784 -16.05 46.60 56.80
N LYS A 785 -15.60 46.11 57.94
CA LYS A 785 -14.62 45.04 58.09
C LYS A 785 -14.95 44.24 59.33
N PHE A 786 -15.29 42.97 59.17
CA PHE A 786 -15.72 42.05 60.23
C PHE A 786 -14.79 40.85 60.32
N ASP A 787 -14.77 40.22 61.47
CA ASP A 787 -13.99 39.02 61.83
C ASP A 787 -14.37 37.77 61.01
N GLN A 788 -15.60 37.75 60.50
CA GLN A 788 -16.16 36.70 59.65
C GLN A 788 -17.18 37.29 58.68
N GLY A 789 -17.45 36.59 57.59
CA GLY A 789 -18.51 36.94 56.64
C GLY A 789 -19.91 36.51 57.11
N GLY A 790 -20.94 36.99 56.42
CA GLY A 790 -22.37 36.77 56.59
C GLY A 790 -22.95 37.08 57.95
N TRP A 791 -22.40 38.12 58.58
CA TRP A 791 -23.22 39.05 59.33
C TRP A 791 -24.36 39.57 58.43
N VAL A 792 -25.54 39.70 58.99
CA VAL A 792 -26.69 40.31 58.33
C VAL A 792 -26.82 41.75 58.83
N ALA A 793 -26.85 42.71 57.90
CA ALA A 793 -26.78 44.13 58.22
C ALA A 793 -28.07 44.89 57.94
N ASN A 794 -28.40 45.77 58.89
CA ASN A 794 -29.38 46.84 58.76
C ASN A 794 -28.64 48.17 58.85
N ILE A 795 -28.62 48.93 57.75
CA ILE A 795 -27.93 50.22 57.67
C ILE A 795 -28.95 51.31 57.40
N LYS A 796 -28.99 52.29 58.31
CA LYS A 796 -29.93 53.42 58.27
C LYS A 796 -29.16 54.73 58.42
N ILE A 797 -29.58 55.74 57.67
CA ILE A 797 -29.19 57.12 57.91
C ILE A 797 -30.28 57.78 58.75
N ILE A 798 -29.89 58.38 59.87
CA ILE A 798 -30.80 59.11 60.76
C ILE A 798 -30.29 60.54 60.97
N ASP A 799 -31.20 61.49 61.18
CA ASP A 799 -30.83 62.86 61.51
C ASP A 799 -30.53 63.07 63.01
N GLN A 800 -30.18 64.29 63.38
CA GLN A 800 -29.87 64.67 64.77
C GLN A 800 -31.05 64.49 65.75
N GLN A 801 -32.29 64.39 65.25
CA GLN A 801 -33.47 64.13 66.07
C GLN A 801 -33.84 62.63 66.12
N GLY A 802 -33.03 61.76 65.51
CA GLY A 802 -33.26 60.32 65.45
C GLY A 802 -34.30 59.90 64.41
N ARG A 803 -34.72 60.79 63.50
CA ARG A 803 -35.66 60.45 62.43
C ARG A 803 -34.94 59.72 61.31
N LEU A 804 -35.58 58.68 60.77
CA LEU A 804 -35.08 57.93 59.62
C LEU A 804 -35.07 58.80 58.36
N ILE A 805 -33.94 58.84 57.67
CA ILE A 805 -33.71 59.59 56.44
C ILE A 805 -33.63 58.66 55.23
N LYS A 806 -32.88 57.57 55.36
CA LYS A 806 -32.71 56.57 54.31
C LYS A 806 -32.39 55.20 54.89
N THR A 807 -33.00 54.15 54.34
CA THR A 807 -32.53 52.77 54.53
C THR A 807 -31.53 52.44 53.41
N ILE A 808 -30.30 52.10 53.79
CA ILE A 808 -29.22 51.77 52.85
C ILE A 808 -29.15 50.27 52.60
N ALA A 809 -29.32 49.47 53.66
CA ALA A 809 -29.33 48.01 53.61
C ALA A 809 -30.35 47.49 54.63
N ASN A 810 -31.08 46.43 54.29
CA ASN A 810 -32.08 45.81 55.16
C ASN A 810 -31.98 44.29 55.06
N ASN A 811 -31.56 43.64 56.14
CA ASN A 811 -31.20 42.23 56.20
C ASN A 811 -30.21 41.80 55.12
N GLU A 812 -29.18 42.62 54.87
CA GLU A 812 -28.23 42.35 53.81
C GLU A 812 -27.05 41.51 54.32
N THR A 813 -26.83 40.36 53.70
CA THR A 813 -25.71 39.48 54.06
C THR A 813 -24.39 40.09 53.61
N LEU A 814 -23.52 40.37 54.56
CA LEU A 814 -22.23 41.01 54.31
C LEU A 814 -21.14 40.00 53.98
N GLY A 815 -20.16 40.42 53.18
CA GLY A 815 -18.86 39.74 53.13
C GLY A 815 -18.03 40.02 54.40
N VAL A 816 -16.75 39.63 54.39
CA VAL A 816 -15.82 39.95 55.48
C VAL A 816 -15.50 41.45 55.48
N GLU A 817 -15.39 42.06 54.30
CA GLU A 817 -15.24 43.50 54.12
C GLU A 817 -16.00 43.98 52.89
N GLY A 818 -16.32 45.27 52.85
CA GLY A 818 -17.06 45.88 51.74
C GLY A 818 -17.48 47.31 52.07
N PHE A 819 -18.33 47.88 51.22
CA PHE A 819 -18.88 49.21 51.49
C PHE A 819 -20.29 49.39 50.93
N PHE A 820 -21.04 50.31 51.55
CA PHE A 820 -22.28 50.85 51.02
C PHE A 820 -22.10 52.32 50.64
N ARG A 821 -22.89 52.83 49.70
CA ARG A 821 -22.82 54.22 49.23
C ARG A 821 -24.05 54.99 49.72
N TRP A 822 -23.84 56.22 50.19
CA TRP A 822 -24.92 57.19 50.39
C TRP A 822 -24.53 58.54 49.76
N ASP A 823 -25.37 59.03 48.86
CA ASP A 823 -25.19 60.27 48.08
C ASP A 823 -26.08 61.41 48.57
N GLY A 824 -26.65 61.29 49.77
CA GLY A 824 -27.53 62.30 50.35
C GLY A 824 -28.99 62.13 49.96
N GLN A 825 -29.36 61.13 49.16
CA GLN A 825 -30.75 60.88 48.83
C GLN A 825 -31.56 60.35 50.04
N GLN A 826 -32.79 60.82 50.20
CA GLN A 826 -33.77 60.38 51.18
C GLN A 826 -34.62 59.21 50.65
N GLU A 827 -35.47 58.64 51.50
CA GLU A 827 -36.39 57.55 51.13
C GLU A 827 -37.37 57.96 50.01
N ASP A 828 -37.85 59.21 50.03
CA ASP A 828 -38.77 59.79 49.05
C ASP A 828 -38.09 60.26 47.74
N GLY A 829 -36.79 60.04 47.62
CA GLY A 829 -35.98 60.43 46.46
C GLY A 829 -35.50 61.88 46.46
N THR A 830 -35.91 62.72 47.43
CA THR A 830 -35.40 64.09 47.59
C THR A 830 -34.01 64.10 48.24
N MET A 831 -33.28 65.22 48.16
CA MET A 831 -31.96 65.33 48.78
C MET A 831 -32.05 65.79 50.24
N ALA A 832 -31.23 65.18 51.09
CA ALA A 832 -31.04 65.54 52.48
C ALA A 832 -30.55 66.98 52.59
N ARG A 833 -30.97 67.67 53.66
CA ARG A 833 -30.55 69.04 53.94
C ARG A 833 -29.09 69.05 54.38
N ILE A 834 -28.43 70.20 54.21
CA ILE A 834 -27.10 70.41 54.77
C ILE A 834 -27.17 70.23 56.29
N GLY A 835 -26.27 69.42 56.85
CA GLY A 835 -26.27 69.10 58.26
C GLY A 835 -25.58 67.79 58.62
N TYR A 836 -25.60 67.50 59.93
CA TYR A 836 -25.06 66.26 60.46
C TYR A 836 -26.11 65.16 60.43
N TYR A 837 -25.67 63.99 59.98
CA TYR A 837 -26.42 62.75 60.00
C TYR A 837 -25.60 61.68 60.71
N GLN A 838 -26.27 60.61 61.07
CA GLN A 838 -25.68 59.46 61.69
C GLN A 838 -25.97 58.23 60.85
N VAL A 839 -24.90 57.52 60.50
CA VAL A 839 -24.96 56.16 59.98
C VAL A 839 -25.14 55.24 61.18
N TRP A 840 -26.32 54.64 61.28
CA TRP A 840 -26.64 53.59 62.23
C TRP A 840 -26.54 52.26 61.53
N VAL A 841 -25.61 51.42 61.99
CA VAL A 841 -25.40 50.07 61.47
C VAL A 841 -25.69 49.09 62.58
N GLU A 842 -26.61 48.17 62.36
CA GLU A 842 -26.81 46.99 63.19
C GLU A 842 -26.45 45.77 62.37
N VAL A 843 -25.59 44.93 62.93
CA VAL A 843 -25.24 43.64 62.34
C VAL A 843 -25.58 42.54 63.31
N PHE A 844 -26.08 41.42 62.79
CA PHE A 844 -26.33 40.24 63.60
C PHE A 844 -25.91 38.96 62.87
N ASP A 845 -25.50 37.95 63.64
CA ASP A 845 -25.12 36.65 63.10
C ASP A 845 -26.24 35.60 63.27
N GLY A 846 -26.07 34.43 62.66
CA GLY A 846 -27.02 33.32 62.76
C GLY A 846 -27.16 32.69 64.15
N THR A 847 -26.32 33.08 65.11
CA THR A 847 -26.40 32.65 66.51
C THR A 847 -27.16 33.64 67.39
N GLY A 848 -27.57 34.78 66.82
CA GLY A 848 -28.30 35.85 67.51
C GLY A 848 -27.41 36.88 68.20
N ASN A 849 -26.09 36.89 67.94
CA ASN A 849 -25.23 37.98 68.42
C ASN A 849 -25.54 39.25 67.63
N ILE A 850 -25.70 40.37 68.31
CA ILE A 850 -26.01 41.67 67.70
C ILE A 850 -24.91 42.68 68.06
N GLN A 851 -24.39 43.38 67.07
CA GLN A 851 -23.49 44.53 67.25
C GLN A 851 -24.07 45.77 66.59
N THR A 852 -23.89 46.93 67.23
CA THR A 852 -24.38 48.21 66.71
C THR A 852 -23.24 49.21 66.61
N PHE A 853 -23.08 49.81 65.44
CA PHE A 853 -22.13 50.87 65.16
C PHE A 853 -22.87 52.17 64.84
N ARG A 854 -22.26 53.27 65.26
CA ARG A 854 -22.78 54.63 65.06
C ARG A 854 -21.65 55.49 64.54
N LYS A 855 -21.79 56.01 63.32
CA LYS A 855 -20.78 56.86 62.69
C LYS A 855 -21.42 58.16 62.23
N ARG A 856 -20.65 59.25 62.27
CA ARG A 856 -21.08 60.55 61.80
C ARG A 856 -20.88 60.62 60.28
N VAL A 857 -21.80 61.30 59.60
CA VAL A 857 -21.65 61.68 58.19
C VAL A 857 -22.27 63.06 58.01
N VAL A 858 -21.66 63.92 57.21
CA VAL A 858 -22.05 65.32 57.05
C VAL A 858 -22.34 65.61 55.60
N VAL A 859 -23.53 66.16 55.34
CA VAL A 859 -23.87 66.77 54.05
C VAL A 859 -23.47 68.23 54.15
N ALA A 860 -22.43 68.65 53.42
CA ALA A 860 -21.93 70.02 53.44
C ALA A 860 -22.55 70.87 52.32
N ALA A 861 -22.57 72.19 52.55
CA ALA A 861 -22.69 73.16 51.46
C ALA A 861 -21.34 73.25 50.75
N HIS A 862 -21.35 73.62 49.46
CA HIS A 862 -20.15 74.07 48.76
C HIS A 862 -19.42 75.19 49.51
#